data_AF-A0A812S0V9-F1
#
_entry.id   AF-A0A812S0V9-F1
#
_cell.length_a   1.000
_cell.length_b   1.000
_cell.length_c   1.000
_cell.angle_alpha   90.00
_cell.angle_beta   90.00
_cell.angle_gamma   90.00
#
_symmetry.space_group_name_H-M   'P 1'
#
loop_
_entity.id
_entity.type
_entity.pdbx_description
1 polymer ?
#
loop_
_entity_poly.entity_id
_entity_poly.type
_entity_poly.pdbx_seq_one_letter_code
_entity_poly.pdbx_strand_id
1 'polypeptide(L)'
;MLAYVQNHSPSIVVFENVDTMDDRGDATSNLGILLAEMSNRGYENQVIMSDAAMFELRARRRRAYVLFLMLGFNWRRGKQQAREFGERYISSMFATVRAFMSSCIRTSCCATEIFLPSDHAFAVSDLEICQKKQEKLRELQAKSGPTAQTWMDSHMFFARSLKFRWGEAVPRELKENEWYQTLTEREQDALRLAKIQSPSVLFRDISQAVRRVNSPTLDSVPGVHVLPTILPKMQLWYEKQSRAWLGCEAMICQGYPILPLKRPQAWTATEVLLQEFAGNAMALPVVLAILQSIFVSFSWAPAAAEATTARTLRRAVSQEDVLQALSALAQVSDRADAPPARNAPTSLEERIRKRAKQAMAEYWYDEAVKQGLEMDGQTYATLVLAAEAQGEEKQASAWFREACARQASFKDSFVEKLLSILVDRGDNDNARSWLGRAQKAGIECNGGMLRSVFRQLMRSSSFQLEGYIEQTERRAITPAQLKRVVDFASAHCRRWHDRSSCSWTGGQTLSMDFLNLYHLTDWVILPATQADCCAMVELLTGEPQAPTWFVSHWWGEPLHCFVSCIERHAQTRALPDSSAYWVCAYANRQHSLSEEVTSDPRQTSFFRALTLSEGVLLILDDVAERSGPATPFKRIWCAFEEYVALSSRQGEQKPLLLDIAAYHGSKPEILSDGVTEEDERLARQLGAGHPAAKVRGDREKHFPLEVLKAGLSLELEKAQASQEADRVHILNSIAGRSLDDPPLDSHPSYTRVNQTLRGIFAVAGWRQAVERGIVEALDLTTVLAQDEHRTELNLDFTGSILVSDAAALEIARGLPPKLESLGISCRWCTEISHDFLIQLAPALPATLTRLSLQLDRAAI
;
A
#
# COMPACT_ATOMS: atom_id res chain seq x y z
N MET A 1 9.67 13.57 8.14
CA MET A 1 10.07 14.99 7.99
C MET A 1 11.59 15.16 7.86
N LEU A 2 12.41 14.78 8.85
CA LEU A 2 13.87 15.03 8.82
C LEU A 2 14.57 14.43 7.58
N ALA A 3 14.19 13.23 7.15
CA ALA A 3 14.68 12.62 5.90
C ALA A 3 14.31 13.45 4.65
N TYR A 4 13.11 14.03 4.61
CA TYR A 4 12.67 14.91 3.53
C TYR A 4 13.50 16.20 3.50
N VAL A 5 13.68 16.83 4.68
CA VAL A 5 14.49 18.05 4.85
C VAL A 5 15.95 17.81 4.46
N GLN A 6 16.50 16.65 4.80
CA GLN A 6 17.88 16.25 4.47
C GLN A 6 18.09 16.01 2.97
N ASN A 7 17.09 15.49 2.27
CA ASN A 7 17.20 15.17 0.84
C ASN A 7 16.82 16.33 -0.08
N HIS A 8 15.89 17.19 0.34
CA HIS A 8 15.31 18.25 -0.50
C HIS A 8 15.75 19.65 -0.10
N SER A 9 16.26 19.83 1.12
CA SER A 9 16.73 21.13 1.65
C SER A 9 15.75 22.30 1.38
N PRO A 10 14.44 22.15 1.67
CA PRO A 10 13.46 23.21 1.42
C PRO A 10 13.88 24.53 2.09
N SER A 11 13.78 25.65 1.37
CA SER A 11 14.23 26.95 1.92
C SER A 11 13.44 27.41 3.14
N ILE A 12 12.15 27.02 3.21
CA ILE A 12 11.23 27.36 4.30
C ILE A 12 10.46 26.09 4.65
N VAL A 13 10.36 25.78 5.94
CA VAL A 13 9.50 24.71 6.47
C VAL A 13 8.60 25.31 7.55
N VAL A 14 7.30 25.09 7.44
CA VAL A 14 6.34 25.38 8.51
C VAL A 14 5.91 24.04 9.09
N PHE A 15 6.19 23.83 10.36
CA PHE A 15 5.86 22.62 11.10
C PHE A 15 4.79 22.95 12.16
N GLU A 16 3.72 22.16 12.26
CA GLU A 16 2.68 22.29 13.29
C GLU A 16 2.67 21.04 14.17
N ASN A 17 2.60 21.21 15.50
CA ASN A 17 2.35 20.11 16.44
C ASN A 17 1.58 20.59 17.69
N VAL A 18 1.20 19.66 18.57
CA VAL A 18 0.58 19.97 19.87
C VAL A 18 1.49 20.86 20.72
N ASP A 19 0.89 21.74 21.50
CA ASP A 19 1.58 22.70 22.37
C ASP A 19 2.33 22.04 23.53
N THR A 20 1.86 20.88 24.00
CA THR A 20 2.50 20.08 25.06
C THR A 20 3.80 19.38 24.63
N MET A 21 4.24 19.57 23.38
CA MET A 21 5.53 19.07 22.89
C MET A 21 6.73 19.61 23.71
N ASP A 22 6.51 20.67 24.49
CA ASP A 22 7.48 21.30 25.39
C ASP A 22 7.40 20.84 26.87
N ASP A 23 6.36 20.10 27.27
CA ASP A 23 5.98 19.91 28.70
C ASP A 23 6.69 18.75 29.44
N ARG A 24 7.79 18.19 28.92
CA ARG A 24 8.57 17.20 29.68
C ARG A 24 9.66 17.91 30.47
N GLY A 25 9.44 18.05 31.78
CA GLY A 25 10.37 18.67 32.75
C GLY A 25 11.71 17.94 32.96
N ASP A 26 12.20 17.20 31.98
CA ASP A 26 13.54 16.61 31.93
C ASP A 26 14.39 17.35 30.89
N ALA A 27 15.72 17.26 31.00
CA ALA A 27 16.71 18.10 30.31
C ALA A 27 16.68 18.09 28.75
N THR A 28 15.75 17.39 28.09
CA THR A 28 15.53 17.43 26.63
C THR A 28 14.04 17.29 26.27
N SER A 29 13.34 18.40 26.02
CA SER A 29 11.95 18.37 25.50
C SER A 29 11.91 17.87 24.04
N ASN A 30 10.76 17.31 23.60
CA ASN A 30 10.60 16.86 22.20
C ASN A 30 10.76 18.02 21.21
N LEU A 31 10.33 19.22 21.61
CA LEU A 31 10.58 20.45 20.87
C LEU A 31 12.09 20.70 20.79
N GLY A 32 12.82 20.62 21.91
CA GLY A 32 14.28 20.76 21.94
C GLY A 32 15.01 19.80 20.98
N ILE A 33 14.61 18.52 20.93
CA ILE A 33 15.17 17.53 19.99
C ILE A 33 14.92 17.95 18.54
N LEU A 34 13.69 18.34 18.21
CA LEU A 34 13.34 18.80 16.86
C LEU A 34 14.17 20.02 16.44
N LEU A 35 14.31 21.00 17.33
CA LEU A 35 15.09 22.21 17.07
C LEU A 35 16.57 21.87 16.85
N ALA A 36 17.14 20.99 17.68
CA ALA A 36 18.52 20.53 17.56
C ALA A 36 18.77 19.78 16.23
N GLU A 37 17.88 18.86 15.86
CA GLU A 37 18.01 18.10 14.61
C GLU A 37 17.89 18.97 13.36
N MET A 38 17.02 19.99 13.38
CA MET A 38 16.90 20.93 12.27
C MET A 38 18.09 21.89 12.21
N SER A 39 18.60 22.34 13.36
CA SER A 39 19.83 23.16 13.46
C SER A 39 21.05 22.40 12.92
N ASN A 40 21.20 21.11 13.26
CA ASN A 40 22.23 20.22 12.72
C ASN A 40 22.18 20.08 11.18
N ARG A 41 21.06 20.48 10.55
CA ARG A 41 20.84 20.46 9.10
C ARG A 41 20.88 21.84 8.45
N GLY A 42 21.32 22.86 9.17
CA GLY A 42 21.51 24.23 8.65
C GLY A 42 20.27 25.12 8.73
N TYR A 43 19.27 24.75 9.55
CA TYR A 43 18.06 25.56 9.71
C TYR A 43 18.09 26.41 10.97
N GLU A 44 17.80 27.69 10.80
CA GLU A 44 17.36 28.56 11.89
C GLU A 44 15.86 28.43 12.11
N ASN A 45 15.40 28.74 13.32
CA ASN A 45 14.01 28.51 13.68
C ASN A 45 13.36 29.67 14.44
N GLN A 46 12.04 29.76 14.30
CA GLN A 46 11.17 30.60 15.12
C GLN A 46 9.96 29.79 15.56
N VAL A 47 9.85 29.55 16.86
CA VAL A 47 8.68 28.93 17.48
C VAL A 47 7.59 29.97 17.68
N ILE A 48 6.36 29.65 17.29
CA ILE A 48 5.17 30.49 17.37
C ILE A 48 4.08 29.66 18.04
N MET A 49 3.78 29.99 19.29
CA MET A 49 2.63 29.41 19.99
C MET A 49 1.38 30.17 19.57
N SER A 50 0.44 29.47 18.95
CA SER A 50 -0.78 30.09 18.45
C SER A 50 -2.01 29.25 18.80
N ASP A 51 -3.11 29.94 19.04
CA ASP A 51 -4.43 29.37 19.16
C ASP A 51 -5.25 29.81 17.95
N ALA A 52 -5.80 28.86 17.22
CA ALA A 52 -6.66 29.13 16.06
C ALA A 52 -7.85 30.04 16.41
N ALA A 53 -8.30 30.06 17.67
CA ALA A 53 -9.31 30.99 18.19
C ALA A 53 -8.98 32.47 17.98
N MET A 54 -7.69 32.81 17.93
CA MET A 54 -7.19 34.16 17.67
C MET A 54 -7.16 34.52 16.18
N PHE A 55 -7.55 33.61 15.29
CA PHE A 55 -7.52 33.77 13.83
C PHE A 55 -8.87 33.38 13.21
N GLU A 56 -9.95 33.84 13.85
CA GLU A 56 -11.35 33.65 13.41
C GLU A 56 -11.92 32.22 13.52
N LEU A 57 -11.15 31.21 13.95
CA LEU A 57 -11.64 29.82 14.05
C LEU A 57 -12.11 29.43 15.45
N ARG A 58 -13.34 28.95 15.61
CA ARG A 58 -13.88 28.51 16.92
C ARG A 58 -13.64 27.03 17.26
N ALA A 59 -12.54 26.44 16.82
CA ALA A 59 -12.10 25.14 17.33
C ALA A 59 -10.97 25.35 18.35
N ARG A 60 -11.04 24.71 19.52
CA ARG A 60 -9.91 24.73 20.48
C ARG A 60 -8.72 24.01 19.85
N ARG A 61 -7.79 24.79 19.29
CA ARG A 61 -6.63 24.29 18.58
C ARG A 61 -5.43 25.17 18.89
N ARG A 62 -4.92 25.00 20.10
CA ARG A 62 -3.61 25.52 20.49
C ARG A 62 -2.52 24.60 19.96
N ARG A 63 -1.55 25.19 19.26
CA ARG A 63 -0.50 24.47 18.54
C ARG A 63 0.82 25.22 18.62
N ALA A 64 1.90 24.45 18.62
CA ALA A 64 3.24 24.95 18.37
C ALA A 64 3.47 24.95 16.86
N TYR A 65 3.63 26.13 16.28
CA TYR A 65 4.12 26.28 14.91
C TYR A 65 5.62 26.57 14.97
N VAL A 66 6.42 25.89 14.17
CA VAL A 66 7.86 26.17 14.05
C VAL A 66 8.17 26.51 12.61
N LEU A 67 8.63 27.73 12.41
CA LEU A 67 9.14 28.22 11.14
C LEU A 67 10.63 27.92 11.07
N PHE A 68 11.06 27.05 10.16
CA PHE A 68 12.46 26.79 9.88
C PHE A 68 12.91 27.47 8.59
N LEU A 69 14.07 28.12 8.61
CA LEU A 69 14.70 28.78 7.48
C LEU A 69 16.08 28.20 7.22
N MET A 70 16.33 27.73 6.00
CA MET A 70 17.66 27.24 5.61
C MET A 70 18.61 28.42 5.42
N LEU A 71 19.67 28.49 6.23
CA LEU A 71 20.77 29.41 5.99
C LEU A 71 21.80 28.72 5.11
N GLY A 72 22.13 29.34 3.97
CA GLY A 72 22.93 28.71 2.93
C GLY A 72 24.29 28.20 3.41
N PHE A 73 24.38 26.90 3.67
CA PHE A 73 25.62 26.12 3.63
C PHE A 73 25.26 24.64 3.34
N ASN A 74 25.45 24.20 2.10
CA ASN A 74 25.19 22.82 1.69
C ASN A 74 26.54 22.11 1.46
N TRP A 75 26.97 21.26 2.39
CA TRP A 75 28.29 20.61 2.35
C TRP A 75 28.42 19.47 1.30
N ARG A 76 27.31 19.00 0.70
CA ARG A 76 27.31 17.78 -0.15
C ARG A 76 27.24 17.98 -1.66
N ARG A 77 27.11 19.21 -2.15
CA ARG A 77 27.18 19.50 -3.60
C ARG A 77 28.00 20.76 -3.78
N GLY A 78 29.20 20.62 -4.35
CA GLY A 78 30.14 21.72 -4.65
C GLY A 78 29.61 22.75 -5.66
N LYS A 79 28.49 23.40 -5.37
CA LYS A 79 28.00 24.59 -6.04
C LYS A 79 27.70 25.64 -4.98
N GLN A 80 28.57 26.64 -4.91
CA GLN A 80 28.31 27.90 -4.21
C GLN A 80 27.03 28.52 -4.78
N GLN A 81 26.01 28.67 -3.95
CA GLN A 81 25.08 29.79 -4.03
C GLN A 81 24.58 30.02 -2.61
N ALA A 82 25.33 30.83 -1.85
CA ALA A 82 24.77 31.51 -0.70
C ALA A 82 23.62 32.36 -1.24
N ARG A 83 22.37 31.99 -0.91
CA ARG A 83 21.27 32.96 -1.03
C ARG A 83 21.45 33.92 0.12
N GLU A 84 22.17 35.01 -0.13
CA GLU A 84 22.18 36.17 0.75
C GLU A 84 20.73 36.67 0.84
N PHE A 85 20.06 36.38 1.97
CA PHE A 85 18.89 37.16 2.37
C PHE A 85 19.43 38.56 2.71
N GLY A 86 19.50 39.43 1.70
CA GLY A 86 20.28 40.67 1.75
C GLY A 86 20.04 41.52 3.00
N GLU A 87 21.10 42.20 3.46
CA GLU A 87 21.26 43.21 4.54
C GLU A 87 20.49 43.08 5.87
N ARG A 88 19.46 42.24 6.00
CA ARG A 88 18.66 42.06 7.21
C ARG A 88 19.10 40.83 7.99
N TYR A 89 19.50 41.05 9.24
CA TYR A 89 19.80 39.96 10.17
C TYR A 89 18.55 39.11 10.44
N ILE A 90 18.73 37.79 10.52
CA ILE A 90 17.67 36.78 10.78
C ILE A 90 16.85 37.12 12.04
N SER A 91 17.52 37.66 13.07
CA SER A 91 16.87 38.13 14.29
C SER A 91 15.84 39.23 14.04
N SER A 92 16.12 40.16 13.12
CA SER A 92 15.19 41.22 12.68
C SER A 92 14.05 40.67 11.83
N MET A 93 14.34 39.70 10.96
CA MET A 93 13.32 39.00 10.16
C MET A 93 12.32 38.28 11.07
N PHE A 94 12.80 37.49 12.04
CA PHE A 94 11.93 36.82 13.01
C PHE A 94 11.20 37.79 13.94
N ALA A 95 11.79 38.93 14.31
CA ALA A 95 11.08 39.98 15.04
C ALA A 95 9.91 40.55 14.22
N THR A 96 10.11 40.74 12.91
CA THR A 96 9.07 41.21 11.99
C THR A 96 7.96 40.17 11.83
N VAL A 97 8.33 38.88 11.72
CA VAL A 97 7.35 37.78 11.67
C VAL A 97 6.47 37.79 12.91
N ARG A 98 7.05 37.91 14.11
CA ARG A 98 6.28 37.99 15.37
C ARG A 98 5.36 39.21 15.41
N ALA A 99 5.85 40.38 14.99
CA ALA A 99 5.06 41.60 14.96
C ALA A 99 3.86 41.52 14.00
N PHE A 100 4.08 40.98 12.79
CA PHE A 100 3.02 40.83 11.79
C PHE A 100 2.00 39.77 12.19
N MET A 101 2.44 38.64 12.75
CA MET A 101 1.54 37.63 13.32
C MET A 101 0.59 38.23 14.36
N SER A 102 1.09 39.09 15.26
CA SER A 102 0.26 39.80 16.23
C SER A 102 -0.76 40.73 15.56
N SER A 103 -0.44 41.34 14.42
CA SER A 103 -1.35 42.19 13.65
C SER A 103 -2.47 41.42 12.94
N CYS A 104 -2.27 40.12 12.71
CA CYS A 104 -3.24 39.22 12.09
C CYS A 104 -4.29 38.67 13.07
N ILE A 105 -4.16 38.93 14.38
CA ILE A 105 -5.12 38.46 15.39
C ILE A 105 -6.50 39.09 15.14
N ARG A 106 -7.53 38.25 15.18
CA ARG A 106 -8.93 38.61 14.97
C ARG A 106 -9.82 37.87 15.97
N THR A 107 -10.89 38.53 16.39
CA THR A 107 -11.93 37.92 17.23
C THR A 107 -12.85 37.05 16.37
N SER A 108 -13.11 35.83 16.81
CA SER A 108 -13.96 34.85 16.12
C SER A 108 -15.47 35.05 16.44
N CYS A 109 -16.38 34.65 15.52
CA CYS A 109 -17.84 34.62 15.74
C CYS A 109 -18.27 33.39 16.57
N CYS A 110 -19.56 33.17 16.91
CA CYS A 110 -19.96 31.96 17.64
C CYS A 110 -19.88 30.70 16.74
N ALA A 111 -19.42 29.55 17.25
CA ALA A 111 -19.34 28.31 16.46
C ALA A 111 -20.69 27.89 15.83
N THR A 112 -21.81 28.27 16.47
CA THR A 112 -23.16 28.01 15.95
C THR A 112 -23.50 28.74 14.66
N GLU A 113 -22.75 29.78 14.30
CA GLU A 113 -22.96 30.57 13.07
C GLU A 113 -22.33 29.90 11.83
N ILE A 114 -21.52 28.86 12.01
CA ILE A 114 -20.81 28.16 10.93
C ILE A 114 -21.70 27.08 10.29
N PHE A 115 -22.58 26.47 11.09
CA PHE A 115 -23.36 25.31 10.66
C PHE A 115 -24.48 25.72 9.71
N LEU A 116 -24.60 24.97 8.61
CA LEU A 116 -25.66 25.11 7.63
C LEU A 116 -27.02 24.78 8.28
N PRO A 117 -28.13 25.37 7.80
CA PRO A 117 -29.47 24.95 8.21
C PRO A 117 -29.76 23.47 7.92
N SER A 118 -30.61 22.81 8.71
CA SER A 118 -30.96 21.39 8.51
C SER A 118 -31.64 21.10 7.18
N ASP A 119 -32.31 22.09 6.58
CA ASP A 119 -32.99 22.03 5.28
C ASP A 119 -32.06 22.40 4.11
N HIS A 120 -30.78 22.68 4.37
CA HIS A 120 -29.80 22.94 3.32
C HIS A 120 -29.56 21.68 2.46
N ALA A 121 -29.40 21.85 1.14
CA ALA A 121 -29.26 20.75 0.19
C ALA A 121 -28.16 19.73 0.57
N PHE A 122 -27.01 20.19 1.06
CA PHE A 122 -25.95 19.31 1.57
C PHE A 122 -26.36 18.47 2.79
N ALA A 123 -27.12 19.05 3.73
CA ALA A 123 -27.58 18.32 4.92
C ALA A 123 -28.60 17.24 4.55
N VAL A 124 -29.55 17.56 3.67
CA VAL A 124 -30.55 16.61 3.17
C VAL A 124 -29.88 15.47 2.39
N SER A 125 -28.96 15.81 1.48
CA SER A 125 -28.25 14.81 0.68
C SER A 125 -27.39 13.87 1.54
N ASP A 126 -26.72 14.37 2.57
CA ASP A 126 -25.86 13.53 3.42
C ASP A 126 -26.67 12.63 4.34
N LEU A 127 -27.82 13.11 4.83
CA LEU A 127 -28.77 12.29 5.59
C LEU A 127 -29.24 11.08 4.78
N GLU A 128 -29.64 11.28 3.52
CA GLU A 128 -30.07 10.20 2.61
C GLU A 128 -28.95 9.16 2.40
N ILE A 129 -27.70 9.62 2.26
CA ILE A 129 -26.54 8.73 2.10
C ILE A 129 -26.31 7.92 3.38
N CYS A 130 -26.37 8.56 4.54
CA CYS A 130 -26.18 7.92 5.83
C CYS A 130 -27.29 6.90 6.14
N GLN A 131 -28.55 7.20 5.80
CA GLN A 131 -29.68 6.28 5.92
C GLN A 131 -29.47 5.01 5.08
N LYS A 132 -29.13 5.16 3.80
CA LYS A 132 -28.83 4.02 2.90
C LYS A 132 -27.68 3.15 3.42
N LYS A 133 -26.65 3.79 3.98
CA LYS A 133 -25.52 3.07 4.58
C LYS A 133 -25.94 2.23 5.78
N GLN A 134 -26.77 2.77 6.67
CA GLN A 134 -27.27 2.03 7.83
C GLN A 134 -28.23 0.90 7.46
N GLU A 135 -29.09 1.10 6.45
CA GLU A 135 -29.96 0.06 5.94
C GLU A 135 -29.14 -1.15 5.46
N LYS A 136 -28.11 -0.91 4.64
CA LYS A 136 -27.18 -1.94 4.18
C LYS A 136 -26.43 -2.63 5.32
N LEU A 137 -26.02 -1.89 6.37
CA LEU A 137 -25.37 -2.46 7.55
C LEU A 137 -26.30 -3.39 8.33
N ARG A 138 -27.58 -3.01 8.49
CA ARG A 138 -28.58 -3.85 9.16
C ARG A 138 -28.87 -5.13 8.37
N GLU A 139 -28.95 -5.04 7.05
CA GLU A 139 -29.10 -6.22 6.17
C GLU A 139 -27.92 -7.19 6.29
N LEU A 140 -26.70 -6.67 6.42
CA LEU A 140 -25.50 -7.47 6.62
C LEU A 140 -25.50 -8.12 8.02
N GLN A 141 -25.81 -7.36 9.07
CA GLN A 141 -25.86 -7.87 10.45
C GLN A 141 -26.95 -8.94 10.65
N ALA A 142 -28.09 -8.82 9.97
CA ALA A 142 -29.13 -9.84 9.97
C ALA A 142 -28.65 -11.19 9.41
N LYS A 143 -27.62 -11.19 8.55
CA LYS A 143 -27.02 -12.40 7.97
C LYS A 143 -25.89 -12.99 8.82
N SER A 144 -25.23 -12.19 9.65
CA SER A 144 -23.97 -12.56 10.34
C SER A 144 -24.14 -13.00 11.80
N GLY A 145 -25.34 -12.94 12.38
CA GLY A 145 -25.57 -13.24 13.80
C GLY A 145 -25.01 -12.16 14.75
N PRO A 146 -25.42 -12.16 16.04
CA PRO A 146 -25.05 -11.10 16.98
C PRO A 146 -23.56 -11.18 17.37
N THR A 147 -22.84 -10.09 17.18
CA THR A 147 -21.44 -9.93 17.59
C THR A 147 -21.36 -9.42 19.04
N ALA A 148 -20.43 -9.94 19.84
CA ALA A 148 -20.24 -9.49 21.21
C ALA A 148 -19.79 -8.01 21.25
N GLN A 149 -20.55 -7.15 21.96
CA GLN A 149 -20.30 -5.71 22.00
C GLN A 149 -19.41 -5.33 23.19
N THR A 150 -18.15 -4.98 22.91
CA THR A 150 -17.12 -4.68 23.92
C THR A 150 -17.29 -3.35 24.67
N TRP A 151 -18.16 -2.44 24.20
CA TRP A 151 -18.31 -1.09 24.76
C TRP A 151 -19.33 -0.99 25.90
N MET A 152 -20.23 -1.97 26.05
CA MET A 152 -21.39 -1.91 26.94
C MET A 152 -21.00 -1.70 28.41
N ASP A 153 -19.97 -2.40 28.90
CA ASP A 153 -19.54 -2.31 30.31
C ASP A 153 -19.07 -0.90 30.68
N SER A 154 -18.35 -0.24 29.78
CA SER A 154 -17.88 1.13 29.96
C SER A 154 -19.04 2.13 30.06
N HIS A 155 -20.04 1.96 29.21
CA HIS A 155 -21.24 2.79 29.21
C HIS A 155 -22.13 2.52 30.42
N MET A 156 -22.29 1.26 30.81
CA MET A 156 -23.02 0.86 32.00
C MET A 156 -22.39 1.44 33.27
N PHE A 157 -21.06 1.35 33.41
CA PHE A 157 -20.35 1.96 34.54
C PHE A 157 -20.54 3.48 34.56
N PHE A 158 -20.47 4.12 33.40
CA PHE A 158 -20.66 5.56 33.30
C PHE A 158 -22.09 5.99 33.63
N ALA A 159 -23.11 5.28 33.13
CA ALA A 159 -24.51 5.50 33.48
C ALA A 159 -24.75 5.40 34.99
N ARG A 160 -24.15 4.39 35.65
CA ARG A 160 -24.17 4.26 37.11
C ARG A 160 -23.58 5.49 37.80
N SER A 161 -22.46 6.02 37.29
CA SER A 161 -21.84 7.24 37.84
C SER A 161 -22.72 8.49 37.72
N LEU A 162 -23.58 8.54 36.70
CA LEU A 162 -24.57 9.61 36.50
C LEU A 162 -25.89 9.37 37.25
N LYS A 163 -26.00 8.28 38.02
CA LYS A 163 -27.25 7.80 38.65
C LYS A 163 -28.38 7.59 37.63
N PHE A 164 -28.02 7.27 36.39
CA PHE A 164 -28.96 6.97 35.32
C PHE A 164 -29.19 5.45 35.22
N ARG A 165 -30.43 5.03 35.02
CA ARG A 165 -30.79 3.61 34.88
C ARG A 165 -30.48 3.15 33.46
N TRP A 166 -29.38 2.43 33.30
CA TRP A 166 -29.01 1.86 32.00
C TRP A 166 -30.09 0.91 31.48
N GLY A 167 -30.41 1.00 30.19
CA GLY A 167 -31.50 0.24 29.56
C GLY A 167 -32.88 0.92 29.57
N GLU A 168 -33.00 2.15 30.07
CA GLU A 168 -34.24 2.94 29.91
C GLU A 168 -34.57 3.16 28.42
N ALA A 169 -35.85 3.30 28.09
CA ALA A 169 -36.31 3.52 26.72
C ALA A 169 -35.74 4.82 26.14
N VAL A 170 -35.44 4.81 24.82
CA VAL A 170 -35.00 6.02 24.11
C VAL A 170 -36.14 7.05 24.12
N PRO A 171 -35.88 8.32 24.50
CA PRO A 171 -36.88 9.38 24.45
C PRO A 171 -37.51 9.51 23.06
N ARG A 172 -38.82 9.82 23.02
CA ARG A 172 -39.60 9.90 21.77
C ARG A 172 -38.95 10.84 20.74
N GLU A 173 -38.48 12.00 21.18
CA GLU A 173 -37.83 13.00 20.34
C GLU A 173 -36.58 12.47 19.61
N LEU A 174 -35.73 11.69 20.28
CA LEU A 174 -34.56 11.07 19.66
C LEU A 174 -34.95 9.89 18.78
N LYS A 175 -35.97 9.12 19.19
CA LYS A 175 -36.46 7.98 18.42
C LYS A 175 -37.04 8.40 17.07
N GLU A 176 -37.75 9.53 17.03
CA GLU A 176 -38.34 10.10 15.80
C GLU A 176 -37.32 10.90 14.96
N ASN A 177 -36.12 11.18 15.48
CA ASN A 177 -35.10 11.93 14.78
C ASN A 177 -34.35 11.07 13.74
N GLU A 178 -34.38 11.48 12.47
CA GLU A 178 -33.77 10.72 11.37
C GLU A 178 -32.25 10.62 11.48
N TRP A 179 -31.57 11.71 11.88
CA TRP A 179 -30.12 11.69 12.09
C TRP A 179 -29.72 10.76 13.22
N TYR A 180 -30.49 10.70 14.30
CA TYR A 180 -30.22 9.78 15.42
C TYR A 180 -30.26 8.31 14.97
N GLN A 181 -31.17 7.97 14.05
CA GLN A 181 -31.29 6.63 13.49
C GLN A 181 -30.10 6.26 12.58
N THR A 182 -29.35 7.25 12.09
CA THR A 182 -28.11 7.01 11.31
C THR A 182 -26.90 6.63 12.19
N LEU A 183 -26.97 6.88 13.49
CA LEU A 183 -25.90 6.57 14.44
C LEU A 183 -25.82 5.07 14.76
N THR A 184 -24.63 4.61 15.12
CA THR A 184 -24.43 3.25 15.67
C THR A 184 -25.07 3.12 17.05
N GLU A 185 -25.38 1.89 17.50
CA GLU A 185 -25.95 1.66 18.85
C GLU A 185 -25.08 2.26 19.96
N ARG A 186 -23.76 2.16 19.79
CA ARG A 186 -22.77 2.74 20.70
C ARG A 186 -22.88 4.27 20.76
N GLU A 187 -22.96 4.92 19.61
CA GLU A 187 -23.07 6.39 19.51
C GLU A 187 -24.42 6.90 20.01
N GLN A 188 -25.49 6.15 19.74
CA GLN A 188 -26.84 6.42 20.26
C GLN A 188 -26.86 6.41 21.79
N ASP A 189 -26.22 5.43 22.42
CA ASP A 189 -26.11 5.35 23.88
C ASP A 189 -25.18 6.43 24.44
N ALA A 190 -24.03 6.68 23.78
CA ALA A 190 -23.11 7.76 24.15
C ALA A 190 -23.78 9.14 24.15
N LEU A 191 -24.59 9.45 23.13
CA LEU A 191 -25.32 10.71 23.02
C LEU A 191 -26.31 10.89 24.19
N ARG A 192 -27.07 9.84 24.52
CA ARG A 192 -28.03 9.87 25.63
C ARG A 192 -27.34 10.16 26.95
N LEU A 193 -26.26 9.42 27.25
CA LEU A 193 -25.48 9.61 28.47
C LEU A 193 -24.81 10.98 28.52
N ALA A 194 -24.33 11.50 27.39
CA ALA A 194 -23.75 12.83 27.29
C ALA A 194 -24.77 13.94 27.56
N LYS A 195 -26.01 13.81 27.05
CA LYS A 195 -27.11 14.76 27.32
C LYS A 195 -27.46 14.82 28.82
N ILE A 196 -27.40 13.69 29.51
CA ILE A 196 -27.62 13.63 30.97
C ILE A 196 -26.44 14.23 31.73
N GLN A 197 -25.20 13.88 31.36
CA GLN A 197 -24.00 14.40 32.01
C GLN A 197 -23.91 15.93 31.93
N SER A 198 -24.25 16.50 30.78
CA SER A 198 -24.10 17.94 30.52
C SER A 198 -25.19 18.45 29.59
N PRO A 199 -26.37 18.81 30.13
CA PRO A 199 -27.52 19.25 29.33
C PRO A 199 -27.28 20.55 28.54
N SER A 200 -26.41 21.43 29.05
CA SER A 200 -26.12 22.75 28.46
C SER A 200 -25.11 22.73 27.32
N VAL A 201 -24.49 21.58 27.04
CA VAL A 201 -23.49 21.43 25.97
C VAL A 201 -24.18 21.29 24.61
N LEU A 202 -23.80 22.13 23.64
CA LEU A 202 -24.38 22.10 22.28
C LEU A 202 -23.67 21.17 21.29
N PHE A 203 -22.38 20.91 21.48
CA PHE A 203 -21.56 20.12 20.57
C PHE A 203 -21.03 18.91 21.31
N ARG A 204 -21.29 17.71 20.78
CA ARG A 204 -20.92 16.45 21.45
C ARG A 204 -20.17 15.55 20.48
N ASP A 205 -18.93 15.21 20.81
CA ASP A 205 -18.16 14.27 20.03
C ASP A 205 -18.48 12.84 20.46
N ILE A 206 -19.51 12.27 19.83
CA ILE A 206 -20.02 10.94 20.16
C ILE A 206 -19.14 9.81 19.64
N SER A 207 -18.07 10.12 18.90
CA SER A 207 -17.03 9.15 18.54
C SER A 207 -16.08 8.85 19.72
N GLN A 208 -15.89 9.79 20.65
CA GLN A 208 -15.00 9.63 21.80
C GLN A 208 -15.56 8.66 22.84
N ALA A 209 -14.69 8.14 23.71
CA ALA A 209 -15.11 7.41 24.91
C ALA A 209 -16.18 8.18 25.69
N VAL A 210 -17.17 7.49 26.26
CA VAL A 210 -18.37 8.10 26.86
C VAL A 210 -18.08 9.19 27.90
N ARG A 211 -16.93 9.12 28.58
CA ARG A 211 -16.46 10.11 29.56
C ARG A 211 -15.92 11.41 28.94
N ARG A 212 -15.55 11.39 27.67
CA ARG A 212 -14.89 12.48 26.92
C ARG A 212 -15.77 13.13 25.87
N VAL A 213 -17.00 12.65 25.66
CA VAL A 213 -17.94 13.15 24.64
C VAL A 213 -18.22 14.67 24.77
N ASN A 214 -18.15 15.19 26.00
CA ASN A 214 -18.38 16.61 26.32
C ASN A 214 -17.08 17.43 26.53
N SER A 215 -15.89 16.86 26.24
CA SER A 215 -14.62 17.58 26.39
C SER A 215 -14.50 18.76 25.41
N PRO A 216 -13.84 19.84 25.85
CA PRO A 216 -14.47 21.07 26.30
C PRO A 216 -15.15 21.88 25.18
N THR A 217 -16.46 21.99 25.23
CA THR A 217 -17.29 22.73 24.24
C THR A 217 -17.92 24.02 24.78
N LEU A 218 -17.67 24.33 26.07
CA LEU A 218 -18.10 25.55 26.73
C LEU A 218 -16.90 26.48 26.90
N ASP A 219 -17.00 27.70 26.38
CA ASP A 219 -16.00 28.74 26.56
C ASP A 219 -16.14 29.41 27.93
N SER A 220 -15.09 30.10 28.40
CA SER A 220 -15.14 30.89 29.64
C SER A 220 -16.05 32.12 29.53
N VAL A 221 -16.44 32.51 28.31
CA VAL A 221 -17.30 33.65 28.01
C VAL A 221 -18.77 33.20 27.85
N PRO A 222 -19.70 33.72 28.67
CA PRO A 222 -21.13 33.38 28.55
C PRO A 222 -21.69 33.69 27.16
N GLY A 223 -22.41 32.73 26.57
CA GLY A 223 -23.10 32.89 25.28
C GLY A 223 -22.26 32.59 24.04
N VAL A 224 -20.97 32.31 24.19
CA VAL A 224 -20.06 31.98 23.08
C VAL A 224 -19.70 30.49 23.12
N HIS A 225 -19.95 29.78 22.02
CA HIS A 225 -19.69 28.35 21.91
C HIS A 225 -18.44 28.06 21.08
N VAL A 226 -17.70 27.04 21.50
CA VAL A 226 -16.44 26.62 20.87
C VAL A 226 -16.50 25.13 20.60
N LEU A 227 -15.97 24.71 19.46
CA LEU A 227 -15.84 23.33 19.07
C LEU A 227 -14.62 22.68 19.75
N PRO A 228 -14.68 21.38 20.04
CA PRO A 228 -13.48 20.64 20.40
C PRO A 228 -12.48 20.64 19.23
N THR A 229 -11.25 20.20 19.50
CA THR A 229 -10.28 19.96 18.43
C THR A 229 -10.86 18.98 17.40
N ILE A 230 -10.89 19.38 16.14
CA ILE A 230 -11.36 18.52 15.05
C ILE A 230 -10.33 17.42 14.81
N LEU A 231 -10.79 16.16 14.89
CA LEU A 231 -9.98 14.96 14.69
C LEU A 231 -10.45 14.18 13.45
N PRO A 232 -9.59 13.33 12.86
CA PRO A 232 -10.02 12.37 11.84
C PRO A 232 -11.10 11.43 12.42
N LYS A 233 -12.06 11.01 11.60
CA LYS A 233 -13.19 10.14 11.99
C LYS A 233 -14.09 10.68 13.11
N MET A 234 -13.98 11.96 13.43
CA MET A 234 -14.78 12.60 14.48
C MET A 234 -16.26 12.66 14.09
N GLN A 235 -17.12 12.18 14.98
CA GLN A 235 -18.58 12.25 14.82
C GLN A 235 -19.14 13.27 15.81
N LEU A 236 -19.41 14.48 15.33
CA LEU A 236 -19.95 15.57 16.15
C LEU A 236 -21.47 15.66 15.99
N TRP A 237 -22.17 15.63 17.13
CA TRP A 237 -23.60 15.92 17.22
C TRP A 237 -23.84 17.37 17.63
N TYR A 238 -24.67 18.08 16.86
CA TYR A 238 -25.07 19.46 17.13
C TYR A 238 -26.49 19.53 17.69
N GLU A 239 -26.63 19.85 18.98
CA GLU A 239 -27.91 19.79 19.69
C GLU A 239 -28.95 20.79 19.19
N LYS A 240 -28.55 22.01 18.80
CA LYS A 240 -29.50 23.05 18.37
C LYS A 240 -30.28 22.63 17.12
N GLN A 241 -29.65 21.88 16.22
CA GLN A 241 -30.28 21.35 15.01
C GLN A 241 -30.60 19.85 15.11
N SER A 242 -30.22 19.21 16.21
CA SER A 242 -30.40 17.77 16.48
C SER A 242 -29.95 16.89 15.32
N ARG A 243 -28.73 17.12 14.82
CA ARG A 243 -28.14 16.34 13.73
C ARG A 243 -26.64 16.18 13.87
N ALA A 244 -26.07 15.24 13.12
CA ALA A 244 -24.63 15.18 12.92
C ALA A 244 -24.16 16.34 12.04
N TRP A 245 -22.91 16.76 12.23
CA TRP A 245 -22.27 17.73 11.35
C TRP A 245 -21.91 17.13 9.99
N LEU A 246 -21.68 18.01 9.02
CA LEU A 246 -21.23 17.64 7.68
C LEU A 246 -19.71 17.82 7.58
N GLY A 247 -19.05 17.04 6.73
CA GLY A 247 -17.62 17.20 6.48
C GLY A 247 -17.26 18.54 5.85
N CYS A 248 -18.19 19.12 5.08
CA CYS A 248 -18.06 20.47 4.58
C CYS A 248 -18.05 21.49 5.73
N GLU A 249 -18.92 21.34 6.72
CA GLU A 249 -18.92 22.18 7.92
C GLU A 249 -17.60 22.04 8.70
N ALA A 250 -17.05 20.82 8.80
CA ALA A 250 -15.76 20.60 9.44
C ALA A 250 -14.60 21.30 8.70
N MET A 251 -14.59 21.31 7.37
CA MET A 251 -13.61 22.06 6.58
C MET A 251 -13.73 23.57 6.77
N ILE A 252 -14.96 24.10 6.85
CA ILE A 252 -15.20 25.52 7.15
C ILE A 252 -14.73 25.84 8.56
N CYS A 253 -14.95 24.94 9.53
CA CYS A 253 -14.44 25.10 10.89
C CYS A 253 -12.90 25.09 10.96
N GLN A 254 -12.20 24.56 9.94
CA GLN A 254 -10.75 24.68 9.75
C GLN A 254 -10.34 25.91 8.92
N GLY A 255 -11.31 26.73 8.51
CA GLY A 255 -11.13 27.99 7.78
C GLY A 255 -11.05 27.85 6.26
N TYR A 256 -11.39 26.69 5.69
CA TYR A 256 -11.33 26.49 4.24
C TYR A 256 -12.65 26.94 3.56
N PRO A 257 -12.59 27.82 2.55
CA PRO A 257 -13.77 28.33 1.85
C PRO A 257 -14.25 27.33 0.77
N ILE A 258 -14.88 26.25 1.21
CA ILE A 258 -15.25 25.12 0.33
C ILE A 258 -16.66 25.19 -0.27
N LEU A 259 -17.49 26.14 0.19
CA LEU A 259 -18.84 26.40 -0.32
C LEU A 259 -18.91 27.35 -1.55
N PRO A 260 -17.96 28.30 -1.78
CA PRO A 260 -18.03 29.22 -2.93
C PRO A 260 -17.32 28.77 -4.21
N LEU A 261 -16.61 27.63 -4.23
CA LEU A 261 -15.85 27.22 -5.41
C LEU A 261 -16.74 26.38 -6.34
N LYS A 262 -17.06 26.91 -7.53
CA LYS A 262 -17.65 26.13 -8.63
C LYS A 262 -16.77 24.92 -8.88
N ARG A 263 -17.15 23.76 -8.33
CA ARG A 263 -16.40 22.51 -8.46
C ARG A 263 -16.47 22.05 -9.93
N PRO A 264 -15.35 21.66 -10.55
CA PRO A 264 -15.38 20.97 -11.84
C PRO A 264 -16.26 19.72 -11.72
N GLN A 265 -17.13 19.46 -12.70
CA GLN A 265 -18.08 18.33 -12.72
C GLN A 265 -17.44 16.94 -12.57
N ALA A 266 -16.12 16.81 -12.70
CA ALA A 266 -15.40 15.55 -12.70
C ALA A 266 -15.08 14.97 -11.31
N TRP A 267 -15.22 15.74 -10.22
CA TRP A 267 -14.92 15.23 -8.88
C TRP A 267 -15.72 15.95 -7.78
N THR A 268 -16.52 15.17 -7.06
CA THR A 268 -17.25 15.62 -5.86
C THR A 268 -16.72 14.86 -4.65
N ALA A 269 -15.93 15.53 -3.80
CA ALA A 269 -15.50 14.98 -2.52
C ALA A 269 -16.72 14.67 -1.65
N THR A 270 -16.78 13.46 -1.08
CA THR A 270 -17.83 13.04 -0.14
C THR A 270 -17.68 13.76 1.20
N GLU A 271 -18.77 13.92 1.96
CA GLU A 271 -18.72 14.52 3.29
C GLU A 271 -17.76 13.75 4.22
N VAL A 272 -17.72 12.42 4.14
CA VAL A 272 -16.74 11.60 4.87
C VAL A 272 -15.30 11.97 4.53
N LEU A 273 -14.97 12.15 3.24
CA LEU A 273 -13.62 12.52 2.83
C LEU A 273 -13.26 13.94 3.29
N LEU A 274 -14.22 14.88 3.22
CA LEU A 274 -14.03 16.24 3.72
C LEU A 274 -13.80 16.26 5.23
N GLN A 275 -14.48 15.40 5.98
CA GLN A 275 -14.27 15.23 7.42
C GLN A 275 -12.86 14.70 7.74
N GLU A 276 -12.40 13.68 7.01
CA GLU A 276 -11.03 13.15 7.16
C GLU A 276 -9.97 14.21 6.84
N PHE A 277 -10.18 15.01 5.80
CA PHE A 277 -9.29 16.13 5.50
C PHE A 277 -9.33 17.18 6.60
N ALA A 278 -10.50 17.55 7.10
CA ALA A 278 -10.62 18.53 8.19
C ALA A 278 -9.88 18.08 9.46
N GLY A 279 -9.92 16.78 9.79
CA GLY A 279 -9.18 16.21 10.94
C GLY A 279 -7.67 16.34 10.84
N ASN A 280 -7.12 16.26 9.62
CA ASN A 280 -5.67 16.31 9.36
C ASN A 280 -5.18 17.69 8.88
N ALA A 281 -6.08 18.60 8.53
CA ALA A 281 -5.74 19.92 8.02
C ALA A 281 -5.10 20.81 9.10
N MET A 282 -4.17 21.65 8.67
CA MET A 282 -3.75 22.82 9.43
C MET A 282 -4.85 23.88 9.38
N ALA A 283 -4.96 24.69 10.45
CA ALA A 283 -5.87 25.83 10.50
C ALA A 283 -5.47 26.85 9.41
N LEU A 284 -6.28 26.96 8.34
CA LEU A 284 -5.91 27.76 7.17
C LEU A 284 -5.60 29.22 7.50
N PRO A 285 -6.39 29.96 8.31
CA PRO A 285 -6.11 31.35 8.64
C PRO A 285 -4.79 31.54 9.38
N VAL A 286 -4.41 30.58 10.24
CA VAL A 286 -3.13 30.62 10.97
C VAL A 286 -1.96 30.42 10.01
N VAL A 287 -2.07 29.45 9.10
CA VAL A 287 -1.05 29.21 8.06
C VAL A 287 -0.94 30.40 7.12
N LEU A 288 -2.06 31.00 6.70
CA LEU A 288 -2.06 32.20 5.87
C LEU A 288 -1.40 33.38 6.59
N ALA A 289 -1.66 33.57 7.89
CA ALA A 289 -0.98 34.60 8.68
C ALA A 289 0.54 34.37 8.75
N ILE A 290 0.98 33.12 8.95
CA ILE A 290 2.41 32.75 8.95
C ILE A 290 3.03 33.04 7.57
N LEU A 291 2.37 32.63 6.49
CA LEU A 291 2.84 32.88 5.12
C LEU A 291 2.89 34.37 4.79
N GLN A 292 1.86 35.15 5.15
CA GLN A 292 1.86 36.61 4.96
C GLN A 292 3.00 37.27 5.75
N SER A 293 3.20 36.84 7.01
CA SER A 293 4.30 37.32 7.84
C SER A 293 5.66 37.03 7.21
N ILE A 294 5.84 35.84 6.64
CA ILE A 294 7.02 35.42 5.88
C ILE A 294 7.24 36.33 4.66
N PHE A 295 6.19 36.56 3.86
CA PHE A 295 6.26 37.41 2.66
C PHE A 295 6.65 38.86 2.97
N VAL A 296 6.18 39.41 4.09
CA VAL A 296 6.52 40.77 4.52
C VAL A 296 7.91 40.86 5.16
N SER A 297 8.32 39.80 5.88
CA SER A 297 9.54 39.84 6.70
C SER A 297 10.82 39.56 5.92
N PHE A 298 10.73 38.81 4.82
CA PHE A 298 11.91 38.35 4.07
C PHE A 298 12.18 39.21 2.84
N SER A 299 13.47 39.41 2.56
CA SER A 299 13.93 40.02 1.31
C SER A 299 13.78 38.99 0.20
N TRP A 300 12.88 39.24 -0.75
CA TRP A 300 12.74 38.43 -1.95
C TRP A 300 13.65 39.01 -3.03
N ALA A 301 14.36 38.15 -3.77
CA ALA A 301 15.13 38.60 -4.92
C ALA A 301 14.21 39.40 -5.86
N PRO A 302 14.62 40.58 -6.33
CA PRO A 302 13.82 41.32 -7.29
C PRO A 302 13.58 40.40 -8.49
N ALA A 303 12.31 40.16 -8.81
CA ALA A 303 11.95 39.54 -10.06
C ALA A 303 12.69 40.30 -11.16
N ALA A 304 13.43 39.58 -12.02
CA ALA A 304 14.02 40.17 -13.21
C ALA A 304 12.94 41.01 -13.90
N ALA A 305 13.17 42.32 -13.91
CA ALA A 305 12.20 43.29 -14.32
C ALA A 305 12.04 43.23 -15.85
N GLU A 306 10.91 42.72 -16.32
CA GLU A 306 10.29 43.11 -17.60
C GLU A 306 8.79 43.23 -17.33
N ALA A 307 8.31 44.42 -16.97
CA ALA A 307 7.90 45.51 -17.85
C ALA A 307 6.39 45.43 -18.20
N THR A 308 5.70 46.50 -17.80
CA THR A 308 4.36 46.94 -18.26
C THR A 308 3.11 46.21 -17.78
N THR A 309 2.79 46.37 -16.49
CA THR A 309 1.39 46.30 -16.01
C THR A 309 0.91 47.70 -15.66
N ALA A 310 0.42 48.44 -16.65
CA ALA A 310 -0.37 49.63 -16.42
C ALA A 310 -1.63 49.59 -17.29
N ARG A 311 -2.79 49.55 -16.62
CA ARG A 311 -4.15 49.77 -17.13
C ARG A 311 -4.67 48.75 -18.16
N THR A 312 -5.76 48.07 -17.83
CA THR A 312 -7.10 48.35 -18.40
C THR A 312 -8.16 47.53 -17.64
N LEU A 313 -9.14 48.23 -17.06
CA LEU A 313 -10.34 47.65 -16.47
C LEU A 313 -11.17 46.91 -17.54
N ARG A 314 -11.64 45.70 -17.21
CA ARG A 314 -12.59 44.92 -18.01
C ARG A 314 -13.95 45.62 -18.08
N ARG A 315 -14.51 45.77 -19.29
CA ARG A 315 -15.95 46.01 -19.51
C ARG A 315 -16.65 44.64 -19.63
N ALA A 316 -17.76 44.47 -18.92
CA ALA A 316 -18.57 43.24 -18.96
C ALA A 316 -19.41 43.17 -20.25
N VAL A 317 -19.53 41.96 -20.81
CA VAL A 317 -20.40 41.61 -21.95
C VAL A 317 -21.87 41.76 -21.54
N SER A 318 -22.69 42.37 -22.40
CA SER A 318 -24.09 42.66 -22.11
C SER A 318 -25.00 41.50 -22.53
N GLN A 319 -26.20 41.45 -21.94
CA GLN A 319 -27.23 40.44 -22.24
C GLN A 319 -27.75 40.53 -23.69
N GLU A 320 -27.52 41.65 -24.35
CA GLU A 320 -27.92 41.94 -25.73
C GLU A 320 -27.00 41.24 -26.76
N ASP A 321 -25.70 41.15 -26.43
CA ASP A 321 -24.69 40.46 -27.25
C ASP A 321 -24.94 38.93 -27.31
N VAL A 322 -25.54 38.37 -26.25
CA VAL A 322 -25.88 36.95 -26.16
C VAL A 322 -27.14 36.61 -26.97
N LEU A 323 -28.11 37.53 -27.02
CA LEU A 323 -29.37 37.31 -27.76
C LEU A 323 -29.18 37.42 -29.29
N GLN A 324 -28.28 38.29 -29.76
CA GLN A 324 -27.93 38.35 -31.19
C GLN A 324 -27.21 37.09 -31.69
N ALA A 325 -26.36 36.49 -30.86
CA ALA A 325 -25.64 35.28 -31.24
C ALA A 325 -26.55 34.04 -31.32
N LEU A 326 -27.61 33.99 -30.50
CA LEU A 326 -28.56 32.86 -30.49
C LEU A 326 -29.54 32.89 -31.67
N SER A 327 -29.92 34.06 -32.19
CA SER A 327 -30.84 34.16 -33.34
C SER A 327 -30.18 33.78 -34.67
N ALA A 328 -28.88 34.03 -34.82
CA ALA A 328 -28.12 33.68 -36.02
C ALA A 328 -27.93 32.16 -36.20
N LEU A 329 -28.00 31.38 -35.11
CA LEU A 329 -27.79 29.93 -35.12
C LEU A 329 -29.05 29.11 -35.46
N ALA A 330 -30.24 29.71 -35.44
CA ALA A 330 -31.49 29.02 -35.73
C ALA A 330 -31.77 28.81 -37.25
N GLN A 331 -30.96 29.40 -38.13
CA GLN A 331 -31.19 29.37 -39.59
C GLN A 331 -30.41 28.30 -40.36
N VAL A 332 -29.59 27.48 -39.70
CA VAL A 332 -28.71 26.51 -40.38
C VAL A 332 -28.96 25.09 -39.85
N SER A 333 -30.15 24.57 -40.11
CA SER A 333 -30.44 23.14 -39.98
C SER A 333 -31.13 22.64 -41.23
N ASP A 334 -30.36 22.12 -42.19
CA ASP A 334 -30.89 21.12 -43.11
C ASP A 334 -29.74 20.31 -43.74
N ARG A 335 -29.97 19.00 -43.80
CA ARG A 335 -29.17 17.90 -44.42
C ARG A 335 -28.28 17.08 -43.47
N ALA A 336 -28.84 15.93 -43.09
CA ALA A 336 -28.19 14.76 -42.53
C ALA A 336 -27.58 13.86 -43.63
N ASP A 337 -26.61 13.00 -43.26
CA ASP A 337 -26.66 11.52 -43.42
C ASP A 337 -25.28 10.84 -43.29
N ALA A 338 -25.07 10.06 -42.20
CA ALA A 338 -24.18 8.87 -42.10
C ALA A 338 -24.23 8.24 -40.67
N PRO A 339 -24.12 6.91 -40.49
CA PRO A 339 -24.29 6.22 -39.19
C PRO A 339 -23.00 6.22 -38.32
N PRO A 340 -23.09 6.15 -36.97
CA PRO A 340 -21.93 6.35 -36.09
C PRO A 340 -21.23 5.04 -35.65
N ALA A 341 -19.91 5.14 -35.43
CA ALA A 341 -19.07 4.13 -34.79
C ALA A 341 -19.16 4.16 -33.25
N ARG A 342 -18.83 3.03 -32.61
CA ARG A 342 -19.18 2.63 -31.23
C ARG A 342 -18.59 3.42 -30.05
N ASN A 343 -17.80 4.49 -30.28
CA ASN A 343 -17.20 5.34 -29.23
C ASN A 343 -17.13 6.83 -29.64
N ALA A 344 -18.21 7.39 -30.20
CA ALA A 344 -18.32 8.83 -30.47
C ALA A 344 -19.15 9.54 -29.37
N PRO A 345 -18.84 10.81 -29.02
CA PRO A 345 -19.53 11.55 -27.96
C PRO A 345 -21.04 11.61 -28.18
N THR A 346 -21.78 11.43 -27.09
CA THR A 346 -23.17 10.96 -27.02
C THR A 346 -24.26 11.98 -27.31
N SER A 347 -23.94 13.18 -27.83
CA SER A 347 -24.98 14.08 -28.35
C SER A 347 -24.55 14.83 -29.60
N LEU A 348 -25.48 14.92 -30.56
CA LEU A 348 -25.36 15.75 -31.77
C LEU A 348 -25.06 17.22 -31.41
N GLU A 349 -25.62 17.69 -30.30
CA GLU A 349 -25.41 19.04 -29.76
C GLU A 349 -23.96 19.30 -29.35
N GLU A 350 -23.27 18.31 -28.78
CA GLU A 350 -21.87 18.48 -28.36
C GLU A 350 -20.90 18.46 -29.54
N ARG A 351 -21.22 17.67 -30.59
CA ARG A 351 -20.50 17.70 -31.87
C ARG A 351 -20.68 19.03 -32.59
N ILE A 352 -21.89 19.57 -32.61
CA ILE A 352 -22.20 20.90 -33.17
C ILE A 352 -21.46 22.00 -32.39
N ARG A 353 -21.47 21.93 -31.05
CA ARG A 353 -20.82 22.94 -30.18
C ARG A 353 -19.29 22.96 -30.35
N LYS A 354 -18.65 21.79 -30.51
CA LYS A 354 -17.19 21.72 -30.77
C LYS A 354 -16.83 22.22 -32.17
N ARG A 355 -17.61 21.86 -33.20
CA ARG A 355 -17.40 22.32 -34.58
C ARG A 355 -17.63 23.84 -34.73
N ALA A 356 -18.61 24.39 -34.03
CA ALA A 356 -18.87 25.83 -33.99
C ALA A 356 -17.74 26.61 -33.33
N LYS A 357 -17.12 26.09 -32.27
CA LYS A 357 -15.94 26.71 -31.64
C LYS A 357 -14.71 26.74 -32.55
N GLN A 358 -14.51 25.70 -33.37
CA GLN A 358 -13.39 25.62 -34.32
C GLN A 358 -13.57 26.60 -35.48
N ALA A 359 -14.74 26.60 -36.14
CA ALA A 359 -15.04 27.52 -37.23
C ALA A 359 -14.99 28.99 -36.78
N MET A 360 -15.40 29.26 -35.53
CA MET A 360 -15.26 30.57 -34.91
C MET A 360 -13.79 30.94 -34.68
N ALA A 361 -12.95 30.02 -34.20
CA ALA A 361 -11.52 30.28 -34.01
C ALA A 361 -10.77 30.53 -35.33
N GLU A 362 -11.11 29.81 -36.40
CA GLU A 362 -10.57 30.01 -37.74
C GLU A 362 -11.03 31.36 -38.35
N TYR A 363 -12.31 31.70 -38.20
CA TYR A 363 -12.85 32.98 -38.65
C TYR A 363 -12.19 34.18 -37.95
N TRP A 364 -12.04 34.13 -36.62
CA TRP A 364 -11.38 35.20 -35.88
C TRP A 364 -9.88 35.27 -36.16
N TYR A 365 -9.23 34.16 -36.52
CA TYR A 365 -7.86 34.17 -37.01
C TYR A 365 -7.75 34.91 -38.35
N ASP A 366 -8.59 34.59 -39.34
CA ASP A 366 -8.58 35.25 -40.64
C ASP A 366 -8.88 36.76 -40.53
N GLU A 367 -9.78 37.13 -39.63
CA GLU A 367 -10.12 38.54 -39.37
C GLU A 367 -8.99 39.27 -38.64
N ALA A 368 -8.33 38.61 -37.68
CA ALA A 368 -7.17 39.18 -36.99
C ALA A 368 -5.98 39.40 -37.94
N VAL A 369 -5.76 38.47 -38.89
CA VAL A 369 -4.72 38.60 -39.93
C VAL A 369 -5.03 39.77 -40.87
N LYS A 370 -6.29 39.95 -41.29
CA LYS A 370 -6.70 41.10 -42.12
C LYS A 370 -6.50 42.45 -41.42
N GLN A 371 -6.62 42.47 -40.10
CA GLN A 371 -6.41 43.67 -39.28
C GLN A 371 -4.96 43.85 -38.83
N GLY A 372 -4.03 42.99 -39.27
CA GLY A 372 -2.61 43.10 -38.96
C GLY A 372 -2.25 42.82 -37.51
N LEU A 373 -3.08 42.06 -36.78
CA LEU A 373 -2.86 41.72 -35.38
C LEU A 373 -1.93 40.50 -35.26
N GLU A 374 -0.93 40.59 -34.38
CA GLU A 374 -0.05 39.45 -34.06
C GLU A 374 -0.72 38.47 -33.10
N MET A 375 -0.75 37.19 -33.47
CA MET A 375 -1.38 36.13 -32.68
C MET A 375 -0.40 35.46 -31.72
N ASP A 376 -0.85 35.19 -30.50
CA ASP A 376 -0.05 34.52 -29.48
C ASP A 376 0.01 33.00 -29.66
N GLY A 377 0.97 32.34 -28.99
CA GLY A 377 1.10 30.87 -29.05
C GLY A 377 -0.07 30.11 -28.42
N GLN A 378 -0.89 30.75 -27.58
CA GLN A 378 -2.12 30.16 -27.02
C GLN A 378 -3.18 29.96 -28.11
N THR A 379 -3.25 30.88 -29.08
CA THR A 379 -4.16 30.81 -30.23
C THR A 379 -3.80 29.62 -31.13
N TYR A 380 -2.52 29.48 -31.50
CA TYR A 380 -2.04 28.35 -32.27
C TYR A 380 -2.18 27.01 -31.52
N ALA A 381 -1.92 26.96 -30.22
CA ALA A 381 -2.11 25.76 -29.42
C ALA A 381 -3.58 25.28 -29.46
N THR A 382 -4.53 26.21 -29.40
CA THR A 382 -5.97 25.90 -29.50
C THR A 382 -6.34 25.32 -30.86
N LEU A 383 -5.83 25.91 -31.95
CA LEU A 383 -6.09 25.46 -33.31
C LEU A 383 -5.51 24.06 -33.58
N VAL A 384 -4.29 23.79 -33.12
CA VAL A 384 -3.64 22.48 -33.27
C VAL A 384 -4.37 21.39 -32.48
N LEU A 385 -4.71 21.65 -31.21
CA LEU A 385 -5.44 20.68 -30.37
C LEU A 385 -6.84 20.38 -30.91
N ALA A 386 -7.53 21.39 -31.47
CA ALA A 386 -8.85 21.20 -32.06
C ALA A 386 -8.80 20.35 -33.33
N ALA A 387 -7.83 20.59 -34.22
CA ALA A 387 -7.64 19.81 -35.44
C ALA A 387 -7.24 18.35 -35.13
N GLU A 388 -6.35 18.11 -34.16
CA GLU A 388 -6.02 16.74 -33.73
C GLU A 388 -7.16 16.04 -33.00
N ALA A 389 -8.02 16.75 -32.28
CA ALA A 389 -9.22 16.13 -31.69
C ALA A 389 -10.20 15.60 -32.75
N GLN A 390 -10.12 16.10 -33.99
CA GLN A 390 -10.95 15.65 -35.12
C GLN A 390 -10.25 14.69 -36.08
N GLY A 391 -8.95 14.44 -35.89
CA GLY A 391 -8.15 13.60 -36.79
C GLY A 391 -7.66 14.29 -38.06
N GLU A 392 -7.72 15.62 -38.12
CA GLU A 392 -7.27 16.42 -39.26
C GLU A 392 -5.77 16.75 -39.15
N GLU A 393 -4.91 15.72 -39.20
CA GLU A 393 -3.46 15.84 -38.98
C GLU A 393 -2.80 16.88 -39.89
N LYS A 394 -3.21 16.96 -41.15
CA LYS A 394 -2.64 17.91 -42.14
C LYS A 394 -2.88 19.36 -41.73
N GLN A 395 -4.05 19.66 -41.17
CA GLN A 395 -4.43 21.00 -40.75
C GLN A 395 -3.75 21.36 -39.42
N ALA A 396 -3.71 20.42 -38.46
CA ALA A 396 -2.93 20.57 -37.23
C ALA A 396 -1.44 20.86 -37.53
N SER A 397 -0.88 20.13 -38.50
CA SER A 397 0.51 20.30 -38.94
C SER A 397 0.77 21.61 -39.69
N ALA A 398 -0.25 22.18 -40.33
CA ALA A 398 -0.15 23.50 -40.97
C ALA A 398 -0.13 24.61 -39.91
N TRP A 399 -1.05 24.57 -38.95
CA TRP A 399 -1.10 25.53 -37.84
C TRP A 399 0.17 25.51 -36.98
N PHE A 400 0.72 24.33 -36.72
CA PHE A 400 1.98 24.21 -35.96
C PHE A 400 3.19 24.79 -36.72
N ARG A 401 3.28 24.54 -38.04
CA ARG A 401 4.35 25.13 -38.87
C ARG A 401 4.26 26.65 -38.93
N GLU A 402 3.05 27.18 -39.06
CA GLU A 402 2.79 28.62 -39.07
C GLU A 402 3.18 29.27 -37.74
N ALA A 403 2.86 28.61 -36.62
CA ALA A 403 3.27 29.05 -35.29
C ALA A 403 4.80 29.09 -35.12
N CYS A 404 5.50 28.07 -35.61
CA CYS A 404 6.97 28.04 -35.59
C CYS A 404 7.59 29.12 -36.48
N ALA A 405 7.03 29.38 -37.67
CA ALA A 405 7.50 30.42 -38.57
C ALA A 405 7.38 31.83 -37.95
N ARG A 406 6.37 32.05 -37.11
CA ARG A 406 6.17 33.29 -36.35
C ARG A 406 6.83 33.30 -34.97
N GLN A 407 7.63 32.29 -34.63
CA GLN A 407 8.32 32.16 -33.32
C GLN A 407 7.35 32.24 -32.12
N ALA A 408 6.13 31.73 -32.27
CA ALA A 408 5.13 31.77 -31.21
C ALA A 408 5.52 30.86 -30.02
N SER A 409 5.45 31.39 -28.80
CA SER A 409 5.79 30.65 -27.58
C SER A 409 4.64 29.76 -27.11
N PHE A 410 4.87 28.45 -27.08
CA PHE A 410 3.91 27.48 -26.53
C PHE A 410 4.09 27.33 -25.02
N LYS A 411 2.98 27.18 -24.28
CA LYS A 411 3.02 26.80 -22.87
C LYS A 411 3.49 25.35 -22.70
N ASP A 412 4.19 25.05 -21.62
CA ASP A 412 4.70 23.70 -21.28
C ASP A 412 3.61 22.60 -21.33
N SER A 413 2.38 22.94 -20.97
CA SER A 413 1.24 22.00 -21.00
C SER A 413 0.69 21.64 -22.38
N PHE A 414 1.16 22.29 -23.47
CA PHE A 414 0.64 22.08 -24.82
C PHE A 414 0.86 20.65 -25.31
N VAL A 415 2.10 20.17 -25.26
CA VAL A 415 2.45 18.84 -25.77
C VAL A 415 1.78 17.75 -24.90
N GLU A 416 1.45 18.02 -23.63
CA GLU A 416 0.81 17.05 -22.72
C GLU A 416 -0.64 16.81 -23.15
N LYS A 417 -1.37 17.90 -23.42
CA LYS A 417 -2.73 17.85 -23.94
C LYS A 417 -2.80 17.22 -25.33
N LEU A 418 -1.82 17.54 -26.18
CA LEU A 418 -1.73 16.98 -27.52
C LEU A 418 -1.53 15.46 -27.49
N LEU A 419 -0.59 15.00 -26.66
CA LEU A 419 -0.33 13.57 -26.50
C LEU A 419 -1.50 12.84 -25.84
N SER A 420 -2.18 13.45 -24.87
CA SER A 420 -3.41 12.88 -24.29
C SER A 420 -4.47 12.63 -25.38
N ILE A 421 -4.73 13.61 -26.25
CA ILE A 421 -5.72 13.48 -27.35
C ILE A 421 -5.35 12.35 -28.31
N LEU A 422 -4.06 12.22 -28.65
CA LEU A 422 -3.58 11.19 -29.58
C LEU A 422 -3.61 9.78 -28.96
N VAL A 423 -3.25 9.67 -27.68
CA VAL A 423 -3.31 8.40 -26.93
C VAL A 423 -4.76 7.97 -26.70
N ASP A 424 -5.68 8.90 -26.40
CA ASP A 424 -7.12 8.61 -26.26
C ASP A 424 -7.75 8.13 -27.58
N ARG A 425 -7.16 8.49 -28.72
CA ARG A 425 -7.53 8.00 -30.05
C ARG A 425 -6.83 6.70 -30.46
N GLY A 426 -5.88 6.21 -29.66
CA GLY A 426 -5.09 5.02 -29.97
C GLY A 426 -4.03 5.22 -31.08
N ASP A 427 -3.74 6.46 -31.47
CA ASP A 427 -2.82 6.79 -32.57
C ASP A 427 -1.38 7.02 -32.06
N ASN A 428 -0.75 5.90 -31.66
CA ASN A 428 0.56 5.89 -31.01
C ASN A 428 1.71 6.34 -31.93
N ASP A 429 1.59 6.10 -33.24
CA ASP A 429 2.61 6.49 -34.22
C ASP A 429 2.60 7.99 -34.45
N ASN A 430 1.41 8.60 -34.49
CA ASN A 430 1.27 10.04 -34.62
C ASN A 430 1.68 10.76 -33.32
N ALA A 431 1.43 10.18 -32.14
CA ALA A 431 1.96 10.68 -30.87
C ALA A 431 3.51 10.74 -30.86
N ARG A 432 4.18 9.72 -31.42
CA ARG A 432 5.65 9.72 -31.59
C ARG A 432 6.12 10.79 -32.59
N SER A 433 5.41 10.93 -33.70
CA SER A 433 5.67 11.97 -34.71
C SER A 433 5.61 13.38 -34.11
N TRP A 434 4.58 13.67 -33.32
CA TRP A 434 4.40 14.96 -32.64
C TRP A 434 5.47 15.26 -31.59
N LEU A 435 5.94 14.26 -30.84
CA LEU A 435 7.09 14.42 -29.93
C LEU A 435 8.37 14.83 -30.67
N GLY A 436 8.65 14.20 -31.82
CA GLY A 436 9.80 14.58 -32.66
C GLY A 436 9.68 15.99 -33.24
N ARG A 437 8.46 16.42 -33.61
CA ARG A 437 8.18 17.79 -34.08
C ARG A 437 8.38 18.83 -32.97
N ALA A 438 7.91 18.56 -31.75
CA ALA A 438 8.07 19.44 -30.60
C ALA A 438 9.55 19.61 -30.19
N GLN A 439 10.32 18.53 -30.20
CA GLN A 439 11.77 18.57 -29.91
C GLN A 439 12.54 19.39 -30.95
N LYS A 440 12.25 19.21 -32.25
CA LYS A 440 12.88 20.01 -33.32
C LYS A 440 12.54 21.50 -33.25
N ALA A 441 11.38 21.83 -32.68
CA ALA A 441 10.95 23.21 -32.43
C ALA A 441 11.51 23.81 -31.12
N GLY A 442 12.36 23.08 -30.37
CA GLY A 442 12.97 23.57 -29.14
C GLY A 442 12.03 23.59 -27.91
N ILE A 443 10.91 22.88 -27.96
CA ILE A 443 9.95 22.79 -26.86
C ILE A 443 10.47 21.74 -25.85
N GLU A 444 10.81 22.16 -24.63
CA GLU A 444 11.31 21.26 -23.57
C GLU A 444 10.25 20.23 -23.15
N CYS A 445 10.49 18.96 -23.47
CA CYS A 445 9.67 17.84 -23.01
C CYS A 445 10.20 17.36 -21.65
N ASN A 446 9.58 17.77 -20.55
CA ASN A 446 10.00 17.35 -19.22
C ASN A 446 9.68 15.87 -18.93
N GLY A 447 10.45 15.22 -18.04
CA GLY A 447 10.25 13.82 -17.68
C GLY A 447 8.91 13.53 -16.97
N GLY A 448 8.25 14.54 -16.38
CA GLY A 448 6.94 14.41 -15.73
C GLY A 448 5.82 14.12 -16.71
N MET A 449 5.90 14.74 -17.86
CA MET A 449 4.93 14.66 -18.94
C MET A 449 5.06 13.35 -19.72
N LEU A 450 6.29 12.89 -19.99
CA LEU A 450 6.54 11.55 -20.54
C LEU A 450 6.03 10.44 -19.59
N ARG A 451 6.07 10.65 -18.26
CA ARG A 451 5.51 9.71 -17.26
C ARG A 451 3.99 9.62 -17.29
N SER A 452 3.27 10.69 -17.64
CA SER A 452 1.80 10.67 -17.78
C SER A 452 1.40 9.88 -19.02
N VAL A 453 2.06 10.17 -20.14
CA VAL A 453 1.87 9.50 -21.43
C VAL A 453 2.29 8.03 -21.36
N PHE A 454 3.41 7.70 -20.71
CA PHE A 454 3.82 6.30 -20.49
C PHE A 454 2.80 5.52 -19.65
N ARG A 455 2.24 6.12 -18.58
CA ARG A 455 1.16 5.51 -17.80
C ARG A 455 -0.09 5.25 -18.63
N GLN A 456 -0.43 6.12 -19.57
CA GLN A 456 -1.60 5.97 -20.44
C GLN A 456 -1.36 5.00 -21.60
N LEU A 457 -0.12 4.90 -22.12
CA LEU A 457 0.31 3.87 -23.06
C LEU A 457 0.33 2.46 -22.44
N MET A 458 0.64 2.35 -21.15
CA MET A 458 0.51 1.11 -20.38
C MET A 458 -0.93 0.61 -20.31
N ARG A 459 -1.93 1.52 -20.32
CA ARG A 459 -3.36 1.18 -20.37
C ARG A 459 -3.79 0.59 -21.72
N SER A 460 -3.12 0.93 -22.82
CA SER A 460 -3.64 0.66 -24.16
C SER A 460 -3.11 -0.60 -24.85
N SER A 461 -2.18 -1.37 -24.24
CA SER A 461 -1.58 -2.51 -24.95
C SER A 461 -1.24 -3.79 -24.19
N SER A 462 -1.08 -3.81 -22.85
CA SER A 462 -0.48 -5.00 -22.18
C SER A 462 -1.31 -5.69 -21.08
N PHE A 463 -2.10 -4.95 -20.28
CA PHE A 463 -2.92 -5.52 -19.21
C PHE A 463 -4.29 -4.82 -19.19
N GLN A 464 -5.32 -5.50 -19.70
CA GLN A 464 -6.71 -5.05 -19.63
C GLN A 464 -7.45 -5.88 -18.59
N LEU A 465 -8.47 -5.31 -17.94
CA LEU A 465 -9.29 -6.04 -17.00
C LEU A 465 -10.04 -7.17 -17.73
N GLU A 466 -9.80 -8.41 -17.31
CA GLU A 466 -10.48 -9.59 -17.87
C GLU A 466 -11.76 -9.90 -17.08
N GLY A 467 -11.78 -9.64 -15.77
CA GLY A 467 -12.97 -9.76 -14.93
C GLY A 467 -12.67 -9.65 -13.43
N TYR A 468 -13.69 -9.41 -12.62
CA TYR A 468 -13.55 -9.36 -11.15
C TYR A 468 -13.77 -10.74 -10.54
N ILE A 469 -12.86 -11.14 -9.66
CA ILE A 469 -12.91 -12.38 -8.89
C ILE A 469 -13.17 -11.98 -7.43
N GLU A 470 -14.39 -12.22 -6.94
CA GLU A 470 -14.79 -11.77 -5.60
C GLU A 470 -13.95 -12.38 -4.47
N GLN A 471 -13.72 -13.70 -4.50
CA GLN A 471 -13.00 -14.43 -3.46
C GLN A 471 -11.48 -14.32 -3.65
N THR A 472 -10.78 -13.63 -2.75
CA THR A 472 -9.31 -13.43 -2.83
C THR A 472 -8.53 -14.74 -2.81
N GLU A 473 -8.99 -15.72 -2.02
CA GLU A 473 -8.42 -17.05 -1.98
C GLU A 473 -8.56 -17.82 -3.30
N ARG A 474 -9.37 -17.34 -4.25
CA ARG A 474 -9.49 -17.86 -5.62
C ARG A 474 -8.81 -16.97 -6.68
N ARG A 475 -7.88 -16.11 -6.26
CA ARG A 475 -7.05 -15.29 -7.17
C ARG A 475 -5.64 -15.87 -7.29
N ALA A 476 -5.52 -17.19 -7.42
CA ALA A 476 -4.23 -17.83 -7.67
C ALA A 476 -3.77 -17.57 -9.13
N ILE A 477 -2.47 -17.58 -9.39
CA ILE A 477 -1.86 -17.30 -10.71
C ILE A 477 -1.24 -18.58 -11.29
N THR A 478 -1.47 -18.87 -12.57
CA THR A 478 -0.82 -20.03 -13.23
C THR A 478 0.61 -19.68 -13.70
N PRO A 479 1.51 -20.66 -13.90
CA PRO A 479 2.84 -20.41 -14.44
C PRO A 479 2.83 -19.65 -15.77
N ALA A 480 1.88 -19.94 -16.66
CA ALA A 480 1.72 -19.24 -17.94
C ALA A 480 1.31 -17.76 -17.75
N GLN A 481 0.41 -17.47 -16.81
CA GLN A 481 0.02 -16.10 -16.45
C GLN A 481 1.18 -15.34 -15.80
N LEU A 482 1.90 -15.98 -14.88
CA LEU A 482 3.09 -15.41 -14.24
C LEU A 482 4.17 -15.06 -15.28
N LYS A 483 4.41 -15.96 -16.24
CA LYS A 483 5.34 -15.73 -17.34
C LYS A 483 5.01 -14.48 -18.17
N ARG A 484 3.73 -14.20 -18.44
CA ARG A 484 3.33 -12.94 -19.13
C ARG A 484 3.80 -11.69 -18.38
N VAL A 485 3.69 -11.70 -17.06
CA VAL A 485 4.13 -10.57 -16.21
C VAL A 485 5.66 -10.44 -16.23
N VAL A 486 6.37 -11.56 -16.19
CA VAL A 486 7.84 -11.61 -16.19
C VAL A 486 8.41 -11.18 -17.55
N ASP A 487 7.83 -11.68 -18.65
CA ASP A 487 8.24 -11.32 -20.01
C ASP A 487 8.03 -9.81 -20.23
N PHE A 488 6.91 -9.27 -19.74
CA PHE A 488 6.66 -7.83 -19.73
C PHE A 488 7.74 -7.07 -18.94
N ALA A 489 8.06 -7.54 -17.73
CA ALA A 489 9.06 -6.89 -16.89
C ALA A 489 10.45 -6.91 -17.53
N SER A 490 10.87 -8.05 -18.08
CA SER A 490 12.15 -8.22 -18.77
C SER A 490 12.31 -7.27 -19.97
N ALA A 491 11.24 -7.06 -20.74
CA ALA A 491 11.25 -6.15 -21.88
C ALA A 491 11.38 -4.66 -21.49
N HIS A 492 11.05 -4.28 -20.26
CA HIS A 492 10.92 -2.89 -19.85
C HIS A 492 11.84 -2.46 -18.70
N CYS A 493 12.38 -3.39 -17.91
CA CYS A 493 13.06 -3.08 -16.65
C CYS A 493 14.25 -2.12 -16.81
N ARG A 494 14.95 -2.14 -17.95
CA ARG A 494 16.08 -1.25 -18.25
C ARG A 494 15.70 0.23 -18.33
N ARG A 495 14.41 0.57 -18.37
CA ARG A 495 13.88 1.94 -18.34
C ARG A 495 13.39 2.36 -16.96
N TRP A 496 13.38 1.43 -16.01
CA TRP A 496 12.90 1.65 -14.65
C TRP A 496 14.07 1.87 -13.71
N HIS A 497 13.79 2.47 -12.56
CA HIS A 497 14.76 2.66 -11.49
C HIS A 497 14.15 2.24 -10.16
N ASP A 498 14.97 1.78 -9.23
CA ASP A 498 14.52 1.53 -7.87
C ASP A 498 14.06 2.86 -7.24
N ARG A 499 12.80 2.92 -6.84
CA ARG A 499 12.15 4.12 -6.30
C ARG A 499 12.34 4.25 -4.79
N SER A 500 12.77 3.19 -4.11
CA SER A 500 12.92 3.17 -2.68
C SER A 500 14.23 3.82 -2.26
N SER A 501 14.16 4.94 -1.55
CA SER A 501 15.35 5.55 -0.94
C SER A 501 15.94 4.73 0.20
N CYS A 502 15.19 3.74 0.70
CA CYS A 502 15.60 2.84 1.77
C CYS A 502 16.14 1.51 1.24
N SER A 503 15.95 1.24 -0.06
CA SER A 503 16.57 0.10 -0.73
C SER A 503 18.02 0.41 -1.06
N TRP A 504 18.88 -0.61 -0.96
CA TRP A 504 20.29 -0.46 -1.32
C TRP A 504 20.49 -0.16 -2.82
N THR A 505 19.59 -0.66 -3.67
CA THR A 505 19.58 -0.34 -5.10
C THR A 505 18.88 0.98 -5.42
N GLY A 506 18.49 1.77 -4.41
CA GLY A 506 17.75 3.03 -4.55
C GLY A 506 18.35 3.98 -5.58
N GLY A 507 17.56 4.33 -6.58
CA GLY A 507 17.97 5.19 -7.70
C GLY A 507 18.76 4.50 -8.82
N GLN A 508 19.17 3.24 -8.67
CA GLN A 508 19.82 2.48 -9.75
C GLN A 508 18.81 2.06 -10.82
N THR A 509 19.29 1.96 -12.07
CA THR A 509 18.47 1.45 -13.19
C THR A 509 18.28 -0.06 -13.05
N LEU A 510 17.04 -0.54 -13.15
CA LEU A 510 16.72 -1.95 -12.88
C LEU A 510 17.20 -2.88 -14.01
N SER A 511 17.69 -4.07 -13.62
CA SER A 511 17.95 -5.21 -14.50
C SER A 511 17.27 -6.47 -13.96
N MET A 512 17.11 -7.50 -14.79
CA MET A 512 16.56 -8.79 -14.34
C MET A 512 17.40 -9.48 -13.25
N ASP A 513 18.66 -9.07 -13.08
CA ASP A 513 19.58 -9.65 -12.09
C ASP A 513 19.14 -9.34 -10.65
N PHE A 514 18.49 -8.19 -10.42
CA PHE A 514 18.07 -7.75 -9.09
C PHE A 514 16.65 -7.16 -9.03
N LEU A 515 15.93 -7.12 -10.16
CA LEU A 515 14.50 -6.84 -10.17
C LEU A 515 13.79 -7.85 -9.26
N ASN A 516 12.94 -7.40 -8.34
CA ASN A 516 12.25 -8.24 -7.37
C ASN A 516 10.77 -7.84 -7.26
N LEU A 517 10.01 -8.45 -6.36
CA LEU A 517 8.57 -8.23 -6.25
C LEU A 517 8.20 -6.84 -5.71
N TYR A 518 9.06 -6.21 -4.90
CA TYR A 518 8.89 -4.80 -4.52
C TYR A 518 8.94 -3.89 -5.76
N HIS A 519 9.96 -4.07 -6.60
CA HIS A 519 10.11 -3.32 -7.84
C HIS A 519 8.96 -3.58 -8.83
N LEU A 520 8.55 -4.85 -8.97
CA LEU A 520 7.43 -5.21 -9.83
C LEU A 520 6.13 -4.59 -9.36
N THR A 521 5.94 -4.49 -8.04
CA THR A 521 4.77 -3.84 -7.45
C THR A 521 4.72 -2.35 -7.81
N ASP A 522 5.84 -1.65 -7.69
CA ASP A 522 5.95 -0.21 -7.98
C ASP A 522 5.79 0.13 -9.47
N TRP A 523 6.32 -0.71 -10.36
CA TRP A 523 6.42 -0.41 -11.79
C TRP A 523 5.37 -1.10 -12.66
N VAL A 524 4.78 -2.20 -12.19
CA VAL A 524 3.82 -2.98 -12.96
C VAL A 524 2.50 -3.11 -12.21
N ILE A 525 2.48 -3.73 -11.02
CA ILE A 525 1.22 -4.11 -10.36
C ILE A 525 0.39 -2.87 -9.99
N LEU A 526 0.94 -1.94 -9.20
CA LEU A 526 0.20 -0.75 -8.77
C LEU A 526 -0.27 0.10 -9.96
N PRO A 527 0.58 0.43 -10.95
CA PRO A 527 0.14 1.18 -12.12
C PRO A 527 -0.92 0.47 -12.96
N ALA A 528 -0.79 -0.85 -13.17
CA ALA A 528 -1.71 -1.61 -14.01
C ALA A 528 -3.10 -1.76 -13.35
N THR A 529 -3.16 -1.95 -12.04
CA THR A 529 -4.42 -2.19 -11.32
C THR A 529 -5.12 -0.93 -10.82
N GLN A 530 -4.48 0.25 -10.91
CA GLN A 530 -4.98 1.51 -10.36
C GLN A 530 -6.34 1.93 -10.94
N ALA A 531 -6.56 1.72 -12.24
CA ALA A 531 -7.76 2.18 -12.93
C ALA A 531 -9.02 1.44 -12.48
N ASP A 532 -8.89 0.13 -12.29
CA ASP A 532 -9.99 -0.78 -11.99
C ASP A 532 -10.05 -1.18 -10.51
N CYS A 533 -9.08 -0.72 -9.70
CA CYS A 533 -8.90 -1.07 -8.29
C CYS A 533 -8.90 -2.59 -8.05
N CYS A 534 -8.29 -3.35 -8.96
CA CYS A 534 -8.30 -4.82 -8.98
C CYS A 534 -6.98 -5.44 -8.52
N ALA A 535 -6.92 -6.77 -8.49
CA ALA A 535 -5.71 -7.56 -8.27
C ALA A 535 -5.00 -7.81 -9.61
N MET A 536 -3.70 -8.13 -9.58
CA MET A 536 -2.96 -8.39 -10.83
C MET A 536 -3.55 -9.56 -11.61
N VAL A 537 -4.00 -10.61 -10.92
CA VAL A 537 -4.61 -11.80 -11.55
C VAL A 537 -5.90 -11.45 -12.31
N GLU A 538 -6.68 -10.48 -11.83
CA GLU A 538 -7.92 -10.02 -12.47
C GLU A 538 -7.66 -9.32 -13.84
N LEU A 539 -6.42 -8.91 -14.10
CA LEU A 539 -5.95 -8.41 -15.42
C LEU A 539 -5.43 -9.52 -16.34
N LEU A 540 -5.29 -10.75 -15.83
CA LEU A 540 -4.77 -11.90 -16.57
C LEU A 540 -5.86 -12.92 -16.86
N THR A 541 -6.93 -12.94 -16.07
CA THR A 541 -8.11 -13.79 -16.21
C THR A 541 -9.29 -13.21 -15.41
N GLY A 542 -10.52 -13.40 -15.92
CA GLY A 542 -11.76 -13.14 -15.18
C GLY A 542 -12.30 -14.36 -14.42
N GLU A 543 -11.72 -15.54 -14.65
CA GLU A 543 -12.17 -16.80 -14.07
C GLU A 543 -11.55 -17.03 -12.67
N PRO A 544 -12.34 -17.42 -11.65
CA PRO A 544 -11.82 -17.80 -10.34
C PRO A 544 -10.90 -19.03 -10.40
N GLN A 545 -9.69 -18.92 -9.84
CA GLN A 545 -8.67 -19.96 -9.81
C GLN A 545 -8.31 -20.31 -8.36
N ALA A 546 -8.77 -21.45 -7.87
CA ALA A 546 -8.38 -21.95 -6.55
C ALA A 546 -6.90 -22.38 -6.58
N PRO A 547 -6.13 -22.15 -5.50
CA PRO A 547 -4.73 -22.53 -5.47
C PRO A 547 -4.57 -24.03 -5.31
N THR A 548 -3.74 -24.62 -6.16
CA THR A 548 -3.16 -25.94 -5.89
C THR A 548 -2.11 -25.80 -4.80
N TRP A 549 -1.30 -24.74 -4.87
CA TRP A 549 -0.21 -24.45 -3.94
C TRP A 549 -0.25 -23.01 -3.43
N PHE A 550 0.00 -22.83 -2.14
CA PHE A 550 0.27 -21.54 -1.55
C PHE A 550 1.77 -21.25 -1.59
N VAL A 551 2.20 -20.04 -1.94
CA VAL A 551 3.63 -19.68 -1.98
C VAL A 551 4.00 -18.81 -0.78
N SER A 552 4.78 -19.38 0.14
CA SER A 552 5.40 -18.63 1.25
C SER A 552 6.77 -18.15 0.81
N HIS A 553 6.97 -16.83 0.77
CA HIS A 553 8.22 -16.24 0.27
C HIS A 553 8.42 -14.80 0.76
N TRP A 554 9.62 -14.26 0.55
CA TRP A 554 9.89 -12.84 0.74
C TRP A 554 9.99 -12.11 -0.61
N TRP A 555 9.59 -10.83 -0.63
CA TRP A 555 9.46 -10.06 -1.87
C TRP A 555 10.79 -9.53 -2.44
N GLY A 556 11.88 -9.62 -1.69
CA GLY A 556 13.17 -9.04 -2.09
C GLY A 556 14.05 -9.97 -2.93
N GLU A 557 13.68 -11.25 -3.07
CA GLU A 557 14.38 -12.19 -3.95
C GLU A 557 14.28 -11.73 -5.41
N PRO A 558 15.36 -11.86 -6.22
CA PRO A 558 15.28 -11.61 -7.65
C PRO A 558 14.13 -12.37 -8.31
N LEU A 559 13.35 -11.68 -9.14
CA LEU A 559 12.14 -12.17 -9.77
C LEU A 559 12.41 -13.42 -10.60
N HIS A 560 13.56 -13.47 -11.29
CA HIS A 560 13.92 -14.65 -12.09
C HIS A 560 14.19 -15.88 -11.22
N CYS A 561 14.78 -15.72 -10.04
CA CYS A 561 15.00 -16.81 -9.08
C CYS A 561 13.65 -17.35 -8.58
N PHE A 562 12.79 -16.45 -8.10
CA PHE A 562 11.44 -16.78 -7.61
C PHE A 562 10.61 -17.57 -8.65
N VAL A 563 10.58 -17.10 -9.90
CA VAL A 563 9.82 -17.76 -10.98
C VAL A 563 10.43 -19.11 -11.33
N SER A 564 11.77 -19.20 -11.38
CA SER A 564 12.46 -20.47 -11.65
C SER A 564 12.14 -21.53 -10.60
N CYS A 565 12.04 -21.14 -9.32
CA CYS A 565 11.61 -22.03 -8.25
C CYS A 565 10.19 -22.57 -8.47
N ILE A 566 9.23 -21.72 -8.85
CA ILE A 566 7.86 -22.14 -9.18
C ILE A 566 7.82 -23.08 -10.38
N GLU A 567 8.53 -22.75 -11.46
CA GLU A 567 8.57 -23.57 -12.67
C GLU A 567 9.19 -24.95 -12.40
N ARG A 568 10.31 -25.00 -11.65
CA ARG A 568 10.95 -26.25 -11.28
C ARG A 568 10.08 -27.09 -10.35
N HIS A 569 9.40 -26.46 -9.39
CA HIS A 569 8.47 -27.15 -8.51
C HIS A 569 7.32 -27.79 -9.32
N ALA A 570 6.69 -27.03 -10.24
CA ALA A 570 5.64 -27.55 -11.11
C ALA A 570 6.12 -28.76 -11.94
N GLN A 571 7.35 -28.72 -12.47
CA GLN A 571 7.96 -29.83 -13.21
C GLN A 571 8.23 -31.05 -12.32
N THR A 572 8.76 -30.83 -11.12
CA THR A 572 9.13 -31.89 -10.17
C THR A 572 7.89 -32.68 -9.74
N ARG A 573 6.81 -31.95 -9.43
CA ARG A 573 5.50 -32.52 -9.06
C ARG A 573 4.64 -32.95 -10.27
N ALA A 574 5.11 -32.73 -11.50
CA ALA A 574 4.37 -32.98 -12.74
C ALA A 574 2.95 -32.36 -12.75
N LEU A 575 2.84 -31.11 -12.27
CA LEU A 575 1.56 -30.44 -12.15
C LEU A 575 0.98 -30.06 -13.53
N PRO A 576 -0.35 -30.15 -13.72
CA PRO A 576 -1.02 -29.65 -14.93
C PRO A 576 -0.80 -28.15 -15.15
N ASP A 577 -0.90 -27.69 -16.40
CA ASP A 577 -0.79 -26.27 -16.75
C ASP A 577 -1.88 -25.39 -16.09
N SER A 578 -3.00 -26.00 -15.69
CA SER A 578 -4.08 -25.36 -14.95
C SER A 578 -3.80 -25.17 -13.46
N SER A 579 -2.73 -25.78 -12.92
CA SER A 579 -2.36 -25.62 -11.53
C SER A 579 -1.96 -24.17 -11.23
N ALA A 580 -2.58 -23.61 -10.20
CA ALA A 580 -2.42 -22.21 -9.85
C ALA A 580 -1.72 -22.07 -8.49
N TYR A 581 -0.90 -21.04 -8.38
CA TYR A 581 -0.13 -20.70 -7.19
C TYR A 581 -0.72 -19.45 -6.55
N TRP A 582 -1.06 -19.49 -5.26
CA TRP A 582 -1.45 -18.27 -4.55
C TRP A 582 -0.20 -17.50 -4.13
N VAL A 583 -0.05 -16.28 -4.65
CA VAL A 583 1.08 -15.40 -4.35
C VAL A 583 0.53 -14.04 -3.94
N CYS A 584 0.88 -13.59 -2.72
CA CYS A 584 0.23 -12.46 -2.07
C CYS A 584 0.30 -11.13 -2.86
N ALA A 585 1.37 -10.88 -3.61
CA ALA A 585 1.50 -9.67 -4.43
C ALA A 585 0.53 -9.64 -5.63
N TYR A 586 0.22 -10.80 -6.21
CA TYR A 586 -0.64 -10.91 -7.39
C TYR A 586 -2.11 -11.09 -7.04
N ALA A 587 -2.40 -11.79 -5.94
CA ALA A 587 -3.75 -12.13 -5.50
C ALA A 587 -4.46 -10.99 -4.73
N ASN A 588 -3.73 -10.29 -3.85
CA ASN A 588 -4.31 -9.21 -3.07
C ASN A 588 -4.45 -7.94 -3.92
N ARG A 589 -5.55 -7.20 -3.70
CA ARG A 589 -5.74 -5.87 -4.28
C ARG A 589 -4.82 -4.88 -3.56
N GLN A 590 -3.69 -4.56 -4.18
CA GLN A 590 -2.62 -3.76 -3.56
C GLN A 590 -3.08 -2.34 -3.14
N HIS A 591 -4.14 -1.82 -3.77
CA HIS A 591 -4.75 -0.52 -3.42
C HIS A 591 -5.69 -0.57 -2.20
N SER A 592 -6.06 -1.77 -1.74
CA SER A 592 -7.03 -2.01 -0.65
C SER A 592 -6.54 -3.11 0.32
N LEU A 593 -5.23 -3.20 0.57
CA LEU A 593 -4.63 -4.28 1.38
C LEU A 593 -5.23 -4.44 2.79
N SER A 594 -5.75 -3.36 3.39
CA SER A 594 -6.40 -3.41 4.71
C SER A 594 -7.69 -4.23 4.73
N GLU A 595 -8.29 -4.53 3.57
CA GLU A 595 -9.44 -5.43 3.46
C GLU A 595 -9.02 -6.91 3.42
N GLU A 596 -7.76 -7.17 3.04
CA GLU A 596 -7.21 -8.53 2.89
C GLU A 596 -6.44 -8.99 4.14
N VAL A 597 -5.87 -8.03 4.88
CA VAL A 597 -5.13 -8.23 6.13
C VAL A 597 -5.95 -7.69 7.31
N THR A 598 -6.72 -8.58 7.93
CA THR A 598 -7.51 -8.32 9.15
C THR A 598 -6.67 -8.46 10.41
N SER A 599 -7.17 -7.96 11.54
CA SER A 599 -6.51 -8.09 12.85
C SER A 599 -6.36 -9.54 13.32
N ASP A 600 -7.30 -10.42 12.96
CA ASP A 600 -7.16 -11.86 13.19
C ASP A 600 -6.44 -12.52 12.01
N PRO A 601 -5.21 -13.06 12.20
CA PRO A 601 -4.47 -13.75 11.15
C PRO A 601 -5.27 -14.89 10.50
N ARG A 602 -6.16 -15.55 11.24
CA ARG A 602 -7.00 -16.66 10.74
C ARG A 602 -8.19 -16.19 9.88
N GLN A 603 -8.42 -14.89 9.77
CA GLN A 603 -9.47 -14.32 8.90
C GLN A 603 -8.89 -13.68 7.64
N THR A 604 -7.56 -13.62 7.52
CA THR A 604 -6.86 -13.01 6.39
C THR A 604 -7.02 -13.80 5.10
N SER A 605 -6.80 -13.14 3.95
CA SER A 605 -6.76 -13.82 2.65
C SER A 605 -5.70 -14.92 2.60
N PHE A 606 -4.61 -14.76 3.34
CA PHE A 606 -3.52 -15.73 3.49
C PHE A 606 -4.04 -17.04 4.08
N PHE A 607 -4.72 -16.97 5.23
CA PHE A 607 -5.29 -18.17 5.87
C PHE A 607 -6.35 -18.84 4.99
N ARG A 608 -7.24 -18.05 4.35
CA ARG A 608 -8.25 -18.60 3.43
C ARG A 608 -7.60 -19.32 2.25
N ALA A 609 -6.55 -18.76 1.64
CA ALA A 609 -5.83 -19.41 0.55
C ALA A 609 -5.10 -20.69 0.99
N LEU A 610 -4.46 -20.67 2.17
CA LEU A 610 -3.87 -21.86 2.79
C LEU A 610 -4.92 -22.96 2.99
N THR A 611 -6.13 -22.61 3.42
CA THR A 611 -7.21 -23.61 3.61
C THR A 611 -7.70 -24.23 2.30
N LEU A 612 -7.49 -23.61 1.15
CA LEU A 612 -7.86 -24.19 -0.15
C LEU A 612 -6.73 -24.97 -0.83
N SER A 613 -5.50 -24.81 -0.37
CA SER A 613 -4.31 -25.38 -1.02
C SER A 613 -4.11 -26.85 -0.64
N GLU A 614 -3.47 -27.60 -1.54
CA GLU A 614 -2.99 -28.97 -1.26
C GLU A 614 -1.66 -28.97 -0.51
N GLY A 615 -0.85 -27.93 -0.75
CA GLY A 615 0.46 -27.75 -0.13
C GLY A 615 0.94 -26.31 -0.11
N VAL A 616 2.05 -26.10 0.60
CA VAL A 616 2.81 -24.85 0.68
C VAL A 616 4.16 -25.05 0.01
N LEU A 617 4.49 -24.16 -0.92
CA LEU A 617 5.82 -23.99 -1.49
C LEU A 617 6.52 -22.85 -0.74
N LEU A 618 7.47 -23.19 0.12
CA LEU A 618 8.33 -22.26 0.82
C LEU A 618 9.56 -21.94 -0.02
N ILE A 619 9.70 -20.70 -0.49
CA ILE A 619 10.83 -20.27 -1.32
C ILE A 619 11.81 -19.46 -0.45
N LEU A 620 13.01 -20.01 -0.27
CA LEU A 620 14.09 -19.44 0.55
C LEU A 620 15.17 -18.84 -0.34
N ASP A 621 15.54 -17.58 -0.10
CA ASP A 621 16.67 -16.96 -0.79
C ASP A 621 18.01 -17.51 -0.30
N ASP A 622 18.92 -17.67 -1.24
CA ASP A 622 20.30 -18.08 -0.99
C ASP A 622 21.12 -16.96 -0.32
N VAL A 623 22.36 -17.26 0.05
CA VAL A 623 23.31 -16.27 0.55
C VAL A 623 23.57 -15.23 -0.54
N ALA A 624 23.08 -14.01 -0.31
CA ALA A 624 23.39 -12.86 -1.13
C ALA A 624 24.24 -11.87 -0.33
N GLU A 625 24.86 -10.90 -1.01
CA GLU A 625 25.69 -9.88 -0.36
C GLU A 625 24.93 -9.15 0.78
N ARG A 626 23.60 -9.06 0.69
CA ARG A 626 22.76 -8.21 1.54
C ARG A 626 21.42 -8.83 1.97
N SER A 627 21.18 -10.10 1.63
CA SER A 627 20.02 -10.86 2.10
C SER A 627 20.42 -12.33 2.29
N GLY A 628 19.48 -13.09 2.85
CA GLY A 628 19.68 -14.51 3.08
C GLY A 628 20.73 -14.81 4.16
N PRO A 629 21.10 -16.09 4.29
CA PRO A 629 20.31 -17.22 3.77
C PRO A 629 18.92 -17.25 4.45
N ALA A 630 17.90 -17.71 3.71
CA ALA A 630 16.54 -17.98 4.19
C ALA A 630 15.87 -16.81 4.94
N THR A 631 15.83 -15.63 4.30
CA THR A 631 15.13 -14.43 4.79
C THR A 631 13.67 -14.68 5.21
N PRO A 632 12.88 -15.59 4.58
CA PRO A 632 11.53 -15.91 5.05
C PRO A 632 11.43 -16.30 6.53
N PHE A 633 12.41 -17.02 7.10
CA PHE A 633 12.40 -17.37 8.53
C PHE A 633 12.48 -16.17 9.47
N LYS A 634 12.88 -15.00 8.96
CA LYS A 634 12.93 -13.76 9.72
C LYS A 634 11.62 -12.97 9.61
N ARG A 635 10.60 -13.47 8.88
CA ARG A 635 9.35 -12.77 8.60
C ARG A 635 8.17 -13.48 9.26
N ILE A 636 7.43 -12.75 10.09
CA ILE A 636 6.39 -13.37 10.92
C ILE A 636 5.20 -13.91 10.12
N TRP A 637 4.89 -13.32 8.95
CA TRP A 637 3.86 -13.83 8.05
C TRP A 637 4.26 -15.20 7.46
N CYS A 638 5.52 -15.40 7.08
CA CYS A 638 6.04 -16.71 6.67
C CYS A 638 5.98 -17.72 7.82
N ALA A 639 6.36 -17.29 9.02
CA ALA A 639 6.27 -18.13 10.21
C ALA A 639 4.83 -18.58 10.52
N PHE A 640 3.84 -17.72 10.30
CA PHE A 640 2.41 -18.08 10.39
C PHE A 640 2.01 -19.10 9.33
N GLU A 641 2.43 -18.89 8.08
CA GLU A 641 2.15 -19.80 6.95
C GLU A 641 2.74 -21.20 7.20
N GLU A 642 3.97 -21.27 7.71
CA GLU A 642 4.65 -22.51 8.12
C GLU A 642 3.92 -23.19 9.29
N TYR A 643 3.49 -22.42 10.30
CA TYR A 643 2.68 -22.95 11.40
C TYR A 643 1.38 -23.58 10.89
N VAL A 644 0.69 -22.92 9.96
CA VAL A 644 -0.57 -23.43 9.38
C VAL A 644 -0.30 -24.68 8.55
N ALA A 645 0.79 -24.71 7.76
CA ALA A 645 1.19 -25.87 6.97
C ALA A 645 1.39 -27.12 7.83
N LEU A 646 2.04 -26.96 8.99
CA LEU A 646 2.38 -28.04 9.92
C LEU A 646 1.28 -28.38 10.93
N SER A 647 0.23 -27.56 11.01
CA SER A 647 -0.88 -27.78 11.95
C SER A 647 -1.94 -28.71 11.36
N SER A 648 -2.41 -29.67 12.14
CA SER A 648 -3.53 -30.53 11.76
C SER A 648 -4.82 -29.71 11.65
N ARG A 649 -5.46 -29.72 10.48
CA ARG A 649 -6.71 -28.99 10.24
C ARG A 649 -7.88 -29.75 10.87
N GLN A 650 -8.79 -29.04 11.55
CA GLN A 650 -9.99 -29.66 12.14
C GLN A 650 -10.81 -30.35 11.03
N GLY A 651 -10.89 -31.68 11.08
CA GLY A 651 -11.69 -32.49 10.15
C GLY A 651 -10.95 -33.09 8.96
N GLU A 652 -9.68 -32.75 8.71
CA GLU A 652 -8.85 -33.35 7.68
C GLU A 652 -7.80 -34.31 8.29
N GLN A 653 -7.60 -35.48 7.68
CA GLN A 653 -6.72 -36.53 8.22
C GLN A 653 -5.22 -36.27 8.03
N LYS A 654 -4.81 -35.29 7.21
CA LYS A 654 -3.39 -35.02 6.90
C LYS A 654 -3.06 -33.52 6.87
N PRO A 655 -1.84 -33.11 7.30
CA PRO A 655 -1.34 -31.75 7.13
C PRO A 655 -1.14 -31.40 5.66
N LEU A 656 -0.93 -30.12 5.36
CA LEU A 656 -0.55 -29.65 4.02
C LEU A 656 0.82 -30.21 3.64
N LEU A 657 1.03 -30.52 2.35
CA LEU A 657 2.37 -30.82 1.85
C LEU A 657 3.26 -29.59 2.02
N LEU A 658 4.53 -29.78 2.40
CA LEU A 658 5.49 -28.67 2.52
C LEU A 658 6.71 -28.91 1.62
N ASP A 659 6.74 -28.24 0.47
CA ASP A 659 7.89 -28.24 -0.44
C ASP A 659 8.72 -26.98 -0.22
N ILE A 660 10.04 -27.12 -0.31
CA ILE A 660 10.99 -26.05 -0.05
C ILE A 660 11.86 -25.86 -1.28
N ALA A 661 11.92 -24.64 -1.79
CA ALA A 661 12.73 -24.27 -2.93
C ALA A 661 13.79 -23.26 -2.55
N ALA A 662 14.96 -23.34 -3.18
CA ALA A 662 15.98 -22.30 -3.14
C ALA A 662 16.67 -22.19 -4.50
N TYR A 663 16.87 -20.97 -4.98
CA TYR A 663 17.65 -20.74 -6.18
C TYR A 663 19.13 -20.55 -5.81
N HIS A 664 19.99 -21.49 -6.23
CA HIS A 664 21.40 -21.50 -5.84
C HIS A 664 22.33 -21.66 -7.03
N GLY A 665 23.33 -20.79 -7.09
CA GLY A 665 24.24 -20.69 -8.23
C GLY A 665 23.54 -20.27 -9.51
N SER A 666 23.00 -21.23 -10.26
CA SER A 666 22.34 -20.99 -11.56
C SER A 666 21.09 -21.85 -11.78
N LYS A 667 20.58 -22.52 -10.75
CA LYS A 667 19.40 -23.36 -10.86
C LYS A 667 18.59 -23.40 -9.56
N PRO A 668 17.27 -23.63 -9.67
CA PRO A 668 16.43 -23.94 -8.52
C PRO A 668 16.68 -25.37 -8.02
N GLU A 669 16.85 -25.51 -6.71
CA GLU A 669 16.90 -26.78 -5.98
C GLU A 669 15.60 -26.92 -5.16
N ILE A 670 15.04 -28.14 -5.10
CA ILE A 670 13.76 -28.43 -4.45
C ILE A 670 13.93 -29.56 -3.44
N LEU A 671 13.52 -29.35 -2.20
CA LEU A 671 13.20 -30.39 -1.22
C LEU A 671 11.70 -30.64 -1.28
N SER A 672 11.29 -31.87 -1.51
CA SER A 672 9.86 -32.23 -1.58
C SER A 672 9.40 -32.97 -0.33
N ASP A 673 8.18 -32.72 0.12
CA ASP A 673 7.51 -33.59 1.08
C ASP A 673 7.04 -34.87 0.37
N GLY A 674 7.76 -35.96 0.65
CA GLY A 674 7.57 -37.25 -0.01
C GLY A 674 8.21 -37.35 -1.40
N VAL A 675 8.01 -38.52 -2.01
CA VAL A 675 8.47 -38.85 -3.37
C VAL A 675 7.58 -38.15 -4.39
N THR A 676 8.18 -37.58 -5.44
CA THR A 676 7.47 -36.87 -6.51
C THR A 676 7.32 -37.71 -7.78
N GLU A 677 6.46 -37.26 -8.71
CA GLU A 677 6.28 -37.94 -10.00
C GLU A 677 7.57 -37.92 -10.84
N GLU A 678 8.40 -36.86 -10.75
CA GLU A 678 9.72 -36.85 -11.40
C GLU A 678 10.61 -37.97 -10.86
N ASP A 679 10.63 -38.14 -9.53
CA ASP A 679 11.42 -39.17 -8.86
C ASP A 679 10.96 -40.57 -9.26
N GLU A 680 9.64 -40.82 -9.31
CA GLU A 680 9.08 -42.09 -9.77
C GLU A 680 9.35 -42.37 -11.24
N ARG A 681 9.14 -41.37 -12.11
CA ARG A 681 9.38 -41.51 -13.55
C ARG A 681 10.83 -41.83 -13.83
N LEU A 682 11.76 -41.12 -13.19
CA LEU A 682 13.18 -41.34 -13.35
C LEU A 682 13.61 -42.69 -12.74
N ALA A 683 13.05 -43.09 -11.60
CA ALA A 683 13.24 -44.43 -11.04
C ALA A 683 12.82 -45.54 -12.02
N ARG A 684 11.65 -45.40 -12.66
CA ARG A 684 11.17 -46.34 -13.70
C ARG A 684 12.10 -46.39 -14.91
N GLN A 685 12.66 -45.25 -15.33
CA GLN A 685 13.60 -45.16 -16.45
C GLN A 685 14.97 -45.79 -16.15
N LEU A 686 15.49 -45.58 -14.94
CA LEU A 686 16.78 -46.12 -14.50
C LEU A 686 16.71 -47.62 -14.19
N GLY A 687 15.53 -48.13 -13.83
CA GLY A 687 15.28 -49.56 -13.63
C GLY A 687 15.75 -50.09 -12.28
N ALA A 688 16.08 -51.39 -12.24
CA ALA A 688 16.37 -52.10 -11.00
C ALA A 688 17.53 -51.46 -10.22
N GLY A 689 17.28 -51.16 -8.94
CA GLY A 689 18.27 -50.57 -8.03
C GLY A 689 18.25 -49.04 -7.91
N HIS A 690 17.31 -48.37 -8.59
CA HIS A 690 17.08 -46.93 -8.45
C HIS A 690 15.65 -46.67 -7.91
N PRO A 691 15.33 -47.04 -6.65
CA PRO A 691 14.02 -46.74 -6.08
C PRO A 691 13.80 -45.23 -6.03
N ALA A 692 12.54 -44.79 -6.11
CA ALA A 692 12.20 -43.36 -6.17
C ALA A 692 12.71 -42.57 -4.94
N ALA A 693 12.78 -43.20 -3.77
CA ALA A 693 13.39 -42.62 -2.57
C ALA A 693 14.89 -42.29 -2.76
N LYS A 694 15.66 -43.16 -3.41
CA LYS A 694 17.07 -42.92 -3.76
C LYS A 694 17.19 -41.78 -4.78
N VAL A 695 16.34 -41.80 -5.81
CA VAL A 695 16.33 -40.76 -6.85
C VAL A 695 16.05 -39.38 -6.24
N ARG A 696 15.08 -39.30 -5.33
CA ARG A 696 14.81 -38.11 -4.53
C ARG A 696 16.04 -37.67 -3.75
N GLY A 697 16.67 -38.57 -2.99
CA GLY A 697 17.88 -38.26 -2.22
C GLY A 697 19.05 -37.77 -3.10
N ASP A 698 19.22 -38.35 -4.29
CA ASP A 698 20.23 -37.92 -5.27
C ASP A 698 19.91 -36.54 -5.90
N ARG A 699 18.63 -36.18 -6.04
CA ARG A 699 18.18 -34.85 -6.47
C ARG A 699 18.42 -33.82 -5.38
N GLU A 700 17.98 -34.11 -4.15
CA GLU A 700 17.97 -33.19 -3.02
C GLU A 700 19.35 -32.93 -2.40
N LYS A 701 20.34 -33.82 -2.58
CA LYS A 701 21.69 -33.66 -1.99
C LYS A 701 22.46 -32.41 -2.43
N HIS A 702 22.01 -31.71 -3.46
CA HIS A 702 22.61 -30.46 -3.94
C HIS A 702 21.98 -29.22 -3.32
N PHE A 703 20.96 -29.37 -2.47
CA PHE A 703 20.32 -28.26 -1.81
C PHE A 703 21.33 -27.42 -1.00
N PRO A 704 21.20 -26.09 -0.94
CA PRO A 704 22.27 -25.20 -0.47
C PRO A 704 22.51 -25.36 1.03
N LEU A 705 23.77 -25.64 1.40
CA LEU A 705 24.12 -25.93 2.78
C LEU A 705 23.87 -24.76 3.74
N GLU A 706 24.08 -23.52 3.29
CA GLU A 706 23.83 -22.33 4.13
C GLU A 706 22.33 -22.09 4.37
N VAL A 707 21.47 -22.46 3.40
CA VAL A 707 20.01 -22.45 3.57
C VAL A 707 19.57 -23.55 4.53
N LEU A 708 20.16 -24.75 4.44
CA LEU A 708 19.93 -25.84 5.41
C LEU A 708 20.30 -25.39 6.84
N LYS A 709 21.46 -24.78 7.03
CA LYS A 709 21.91 -24.26 8.34
C LYS A 709 20.95 -23.22 8.92
N ALA A 710 20.44 -22.32 8.09
CA ALA A 710 19.43 -21.36 8.51
C ALA A 710 18.14 -22.07 8.97
N GLY A 711 17.72 -23.12 8.24
CA GLY A 711 16.59 -23.96 8.62
C GLY A 711 16.78 -24.71 9.95
N LEU A 712 17.99 -25.22 10.21
CA LEU A 712 18.34 -25.93 11.45
C LEU A 712 18.34 -25.03 12.70
N SER A 713 18.49 -23.72 12.51
CA SER A 713 18.62 -22.72 13.58
C SER A 713 17.43 -21.76 13.68
N LEU A 714 16.38 -21.92 12.87
CA LEU A 714 15.25 -21.00 12.84
C LEU A 714 14.51 -20.95 14.18
N GLU A 715 14.01 -19.78 14.55
CA GLU A 715 13.17 -19.54 15.74
C GLU A 715 12.00 -18.64 15.33
N LEU A 716 10.82 -19.24 15.17
CA LEU A 716 9.59 -18.59 14.73
C LEU A 716 9.25 -17.33 15.55
N GLU A 717 9.42 -17.37 16.86
CA GLU A 717 9.06 -16.29 17.78
C GLU A 717 9.95 -15.05 17.63
N LYS A 718 11.12 -15.18 16.99
CA LYS A 718 12.03 -14.06 16.70
C LYS A 718 11.77 -13.39 15.36
N ALA A 719 10.81 -13.90 14.59
CA ALA A 719 10.45 -13.32 13.30
C ALA A 719 9.82 -11.92 13.45
N GLN A 720 10.02 -11.08 12.44
CA GLN A 720 9.70 -9.66 12.46
C GLN A 720 8.60 -9.30 11.46
N ALA A 721 7.94 -8.16 11.69
CA ALA A 721 6.97 -7.55 10.79
C ALA A 721 7.31 -6.08 10.56
N SER A 722 6.90 -5.55 9.40
CA SER A 722 6.90 -4.10 9.18
C SER A 722 5.88 -3.38 10.06
N GLN A 723 4.80 -4.07 10.46
CA GLN A 723 3.82 -3.61 11.43
C GLN A 723 3.89 -4.47 12.68
N GLU A 724 4.27 -3.88 13.81
CA GLU A 724 4.44 -4.62 15.07
C GLU A 724 3.14 -5.31 15.54
N ALA A 725 1.99 -4.74 15.21
CA ALA A 725 0.68 -5.35 15.48
C ALA A 725 0.54 -6.74 14.86
N ASP A 726 1.00 -6.93 13.61
CA ASP A 726 0.97 -8.23 12.94
C ASP A 726 1.79 -9.26 13.73
N ARG A 727 2.96 -8.85 14.23
CA ARG A 727 3.84 -9.74 15.01
C ARG A 727 3.15 -10.20 16.30
N VAL A 728 2.55 -9.26 17.03
CA VAL A 728 1.81 -9.53 18.26
C VAL A 728 0.62 -10.45 17.99
N HIS A 729 -0.23 -10.09 17.01
CA HIS A 729 -1.45 -10.84 16.67
C HIS A 729 -1.14 -12.26 16.18
N ILE A 730 -0.10 -12.44 15.34
CA ILE A 730 0.31 -13.77 14.86
C ILE A 730 0.82 -14.66 15.98
N LEU A 731 1.75 -14.16 16.81
CA LEU A 731 2.31 -14.96 17.90
C LEU A 731 1.21 -15.40 18.87
N ASN A 732 0.29 -14.49 19.23
CA ASN A 732 -0.85 -14.85 20.07
C ASN A 732 -1.84 -15.80 19.39
N SER A 733 -2.05 -15.69 18.08
CA SER A 733 -2.89 -16.62 17.31
C SER A 733 -2.30 -18.04 17.27
N ILE A 734 -0.97 -18.17 17.19
CA ILE A 734 -0.25 -19.45 17.28
C ILE A 734 -0.31 -20.01 18.69
N ALA A 735 -0.20 -19.14 19.71
CA ALA A 735 -0.32 -19.52 21.11
C ALA A 735 -1.76 -19.82 21.56
N GLY A 736 -2.77 -19.54 20.73
CA GLY A 736 -4.19 -19.73 21.07
C GLY A 736 -4.68 -18.78 22.16
N ARG A 737 -4.17 -17.53 22.15
CA ARG A 737 -4.42 -16.50 23.16
C ARG A 737 -5.22 -15.33 22.58
N SER A 738 -5.61 -14.40 23.46
CA SER A 738 -6.14 -13.10 23.04
C SER A 738 -5.11 -12.39 22.15
N LEU A 739 -5.56 -11.89 20.99
CA LEU A 739 -4.66 -11.33 19.98
C LEU A 739 -3.89 -10.12 20.51
N ASP A 740 -4.52 -9.28 21.34
CA ASP A 740 -3.93 -8.03 21.84
C ASP A 740 -3.04 -8.19 23.08
N ASP A 741 -2.85 -9.42 23.58
CA ASP A 741 -1.93 -9.67 24.70
C ASP A 741 -0.47 -9.37 24.29
N PRO A 742 0.44 -9.09 25.24
CA PRO A 742 1.87 -9.13 24.94
C PRO A 742 2.28 -10.53 24.47
N PRO A 743 3.06 -10.65 23.37
CA PRO A 743 3.49 -11.95 22.86
C PRO A 743 4.43 -12.62 23.87
N LEU A 744 4.29 -13.94 24.01
CA LEU A 744 5.15 -14.73 24.89
C LEU A 744 6.55 -14.90 24.29
N ASP A 745 7.57 -14.89 25.15
CA ASP A 745 8.95 -15.22 24.75
C ASP A 745 9.14 -16.71 24.40
N SER A 746 8.26 -17.57 24.93
CA SER A 746 8.24 -19.01 24.62
C SER A 746 6.84 -19.58 24.79
N HIS A 747 6.49 -20.59 23.98
CA HIS A 747 5.22 -21.29 24.05
C HIS A 747 5.35 -22.70 23.44
N PRO A 748 4.66 -23.73 23.97
CA PRO A 748 4.72 -25.09 23.40
C PRO A 748 4.37 -25.15 21.90
N SER A 749 3.45 -24.31 21.42
CA SER A 749 3.14 -24.23 19.98
C SER A 749 4.34 -23.74 19.15
N TYR A 750 5.11 -22.77 19.64
CA TYR A 750 6.30 -22.28 18.94
C TYR A 750 7.37 -23.36 18.91
N THR A 751 7.62 -23.98 20.07
CA THR A 751 8.58 -25.09 20.21
C THR A 751 8.26 -26.23 19.25
N ARG A 752 6.99 -26.64 19.17
CA ARG A 752 6.54 -27.68 18.24
C ARG A 752 6.86 -27.35 16.78
N VAL A 753 6.52 -26.14 16.32
CA VAL A 753 6.78 -25.72 14.93
C VAL A 753 8.28 -25.67 14.66
N ASN A 754 9.05 -25.03 15.54
CA ASN A 754 10.50 -24.94 15.43
C ASN A 754 11.13 -26.33 15.34
N GLN A 755 10.79 -27.25 16.24
CA GLN A 755 11.31 -28.62 16.23
C GLN A 755 10.95 -29.38 14.95
N THR A 756 9.70 -29.27 14.50
CA THR A 756 9.22 -29.96 13.29
C THR A 756 9.93 -29.44 12.03
N LEU A 757 10.02 -28.12 11.84
CA LEU A 757 10.71 -27.53 10.69
C LEU A 757 12.20 -27.85 10.70
N ARG A 758 12.88 -27.68 11.84
CA ARG A 758 14.30 -28.03 11.97
C ARG A 758 14.52 -29.52 11.68
N GLY A 759 13.60 -30.39 12.11
CA GLY A 759 13.59 -31.80 11.77
C GLY A 759 13.49 -32.08 10.27
N ILE A 760 12.63 -31.34 9.53
CA ILE A 760 12.54 -31.42 8.06
C ILE A 760 13.90 -31.08 7.41
N PHE A 761 14.53 -29.98 7.84
CA PHE A 761 15.87 -29.60 7.35
C PHE A 761 16.96 -30.59 7.74
N ALA A 762 16.88 -31.17 8.94
CA ALA A 762 17.82 -32.18 9.39
C ALA A 762 17.75 -33.45 8.54
N VAL A 763 16.55 -33.94 8.24
CA VAL A 763 16.35 -35.10 7.35
C VAL A 763 16.86 -34.81 5.95
N ALA A 764 16.49 -33.66 5.37
CA ALA A 764 16.93 -33.27 4.03
C ALA A 764 18.46 -33.12 3.92
N GLY A 765 19.09 -32.52 4.93
CA GLY A 765 20.53 -32.32 5.00
C GLY A 765 21.34 -33.56 5.38
N TRP A 766 20.70 -34.61 5.92
CA TRP A 766 21.39 -35.72 6.58
C TRP A 766 22.38 -36.44 5.66
N ARG A 767 21.95 -36.82 4.46
CA ARG A 767 22.82 -37.52 3.50
C ARG A 767 24.03 -36.68 3.12
N GLN A 768 23.80 -35.40 2.79
CA GLN A 768 24.87 -34.47 2.45
C GLN A 768 25.84 -34.26 3.62
N ALA A 769 25.33 -34.23 4.86
CA ALA A 769 26.14 -34.06 6.06
C ALA A 769 27.03 -35.27 6.34
N VAL A 770 26.50 -36.49 6.19
CA VAL A 770 27.29 -37.73 6.32
C VAL A 770 28.37 -37.79 5.23
N GLU A 771 28.00 -37.54 3.97
CA GLU A 771 28.94 -37.55 2.84
C GLU A 771 30.02 -36.45 2.93
N ARG A 772 29.86 -35.46 3.81
CA ARG A 772 30.84 -34.39 4.04
C ARG A 772 31.52 -34.47 5.41
N GLY A 773 31.13 -35.41 6.27
CA GLY A 773 31.64 -35.52 7.64
C GLY A 773 31.32 -34.31 8.52
N ILE A 774 30.13 -33.72 8.37
CA ILE A 774 29.71 -32.49 9.09
C ILE A 774 28.45 -32.68 9.94
N VAL A 775 28.07 -33.93 10.26
CA VAL A 775 26.87 -34.24 11.04
C VAL A 775 26.90 -33.58 12.43
N GLU A 776 28.02 -33.73 13.15
CA GLU A 776 28.22 -33.08 14.45
C GLU A 776 28.29 -31.54 14.33
N ALA A 777 28.94 -31.03 13.28
CA ALA A 777 29.06 -29.59 13.05
C ALA A 777 27.73 -28.89 12.77
N LEU A 778 26.74 -29.62 12.25
CA LEU A 778 25.37 -29.17 12.02
C LEU A 778 24.41 -29.55 13.16
N ASP A 779 24.90 -30.25 14.19
CA ASP A 779 24.11 -30.74 15.32
C ASP A 779 22.86 -31.56 14.93
N LEU A 780 22.94 -32.28 13.81
CA LEU A 780 21.77 -32.96 13.23
C LEU A 780 21.16 -34.00 14.18
N THR A 781 22.01 -34.68 14.96
CA THR A 781 21.57 -35.68 15.93
C THR A 781 20.65 -35.07 16.99
N THR A 782 21.05 -33.92 17.55
CA THR A 782 20.27 -33.25 18.58
C THR A 782 18.99 -32.67 17.99
N VAL A 783 19.09 -32.04 16.82
CA VAL A 783 17.94 -31.43 16.14
C VAL A 783 16.87 -32.47 15.81
N LEU A 784 17.28 -33.61 15.23
CA LEU A 784 16.33 -34.66 14.84
C LEU A 784 15.72 -35.37 16.05
N ALA A 785 16.51 -35.59 17.11
CA ALA A 785 16.01 -36.17 18.35
C ALA A 785 14.98 -35.26 19.06
N GLN A 786 15.08 -33.94 18.89
CA GLN A 786 14.12 -32.96 19.42
C GLN A 786 12.80 -32.89 18.63
N ASP A 787 12.72 -33.49 17.43
CA ASP A 787 11.48 -33.57 16.65
C ASP A 787 10.53 -34.63 17.24
N GLU A 788 10.02 -34.37 18.44
CA GLU A 788 9.18 -35.30 19.20
C GLU A 788 7.83 -35.64 18.54
N HIS A 789 7.49 -34.97 17.45
CA HIS A 789 6.23 -35.14 16.73
C HIS A 789 6.38 -36.03 15.49
N ARG A 790 7.62 -36.36 15.10
CA ARG A 790 7.89 -37.24 13.97
C ARG A 790 7.56 -38.69 14.29
N THR A 791 6.63 -39.25 13.51
CA THR A 791 6.23 -40.66 13.59
C THR A 791 6.85 -41.51 12.49
N GLU A 792 7.33 -40.90 11.40
CA GLU A 792 7.97 -41.60 10.29
C GLU A 792 9.31 -40.92 9.88
N LEU A 793 10.32 -41.75 9.69
CA LEU A 793 11.66 -41.35 9.27
C LEU A 793 12.16 -42.33 8.21
N ASN A 794 12.51 -41.80 7.06
CA ASN A 794 13.11 -42.57 5.97
C ASN A 794 14.45 -41.90 5.58
N LEU A 795 15.55 -42.63 5.77
CA LEU A 795 16.89 -42.20 5.39
C LEU A 795 17.41 -43.12 4.29
N ASP A 796 17.78 -42.55 3.14
CA ASP A 796 18.33 -43.29 2.00
C ASP A 796 19.78 -42.88 1.75
N PHE A 797 20.70 -43.81 2.02
CA PHE A 797 22.13 -43.70 1.80
C PHE A 797 22.61 -44.58 0.64
N THR A 798 21.70 -45.07 -0.20
CA THR A 798 22.01 -46.08 -1.23
C THR A 798 23.14 -45.61 -2.16
N GLY A 799 24.21 -46.40 -2.22
CA GLY A 799 25.39 -46.14 -3.05
C GLY A 799 26.36 -45.09 -2.49
N SER A 800 26.19 -44.67 -1.24
CA SER A 800 27.17 -43.81 -0.56
C SER A 800 28.32 -44.66 -0.01
N ILE A 801 29.54 -44.35 -0.44
CA ILE A 801 30.77 -44.98 0.06
C ILE A 801 31.29 -44.36 1.36
N LEU A 802 30.63 -43.32 1.87
CA LEU A 802 31.06 -42.56 3.04
C LEU A 802 30.22 -42.86 4.29
N VAL A 803 29.12 -43.59 4.14
CA VAL A 803 28.35 -44.08 5.29
C VAL A 803 29.09 -45.29 5.87
N SER A 804 29.67 -45.08 7.05
CA SER A 804 30.40 -46.09 7.82
C SER A 804 29.63 -46.52 9.07
N ASP A 805 30.15 -47.50 9.80
CA ASP A 805 29.63 -47.88 11.12
C ASP A 805 29.59 -46.69 12.12
N ALA A 806 30.44 -45.67 11.96
CA ALA A 806 30.39 -44.47 12.78
C ALA A 806 29.13 -43.61 12.51
N ALA A 807 28.66 -43.56 11.25
CA ALA A 807 27.42 -42.88 10.90
C ALA A 807 26.19 -43.59 11.48
N ALA A 808 26.28 -44.90 11.76
CA ALA A 808 25.25 -45.65 12.47
C ALA A 808 24.99 -45.07 13.86
N LEU A 809 26.05 -44.71 14.58
CA LEU A 809 25.96 -44.10 15.91
C LEU A 809 25.30 -42.74 15.88
N GLU A 810 25.61 -41.94 14.86
CA GLU A 810 25.00 -40.63 14.65
C GLU A 810 23.50 -40.76 14.36
N ILE A 811 23.12 -41.68 13.46
CA ILE A 811 21.71 -41.98 13.17
C ILE A 811 21.01 -42.45 14.44
N ALA A 812 21.60 -43.40 15.17
CA ALA A 812 21.08 -43.95 16.41
C ALA A 812 20.82 -42.85 17.45
N ARG A 813 21.78 -41.93 17.65
CA ARG A 813 21.63 -40.80 18.57
C ARG A 813 20.56 -39.79 18.13
N GLY A 814 20.29 -39.71 16.83
CA GLY A 814 19.32 -38.77 16.25
C GLY A 814 17.89 -39.29 16.13
N LEU A 815 17.60 -40.54 16.50
CA LEU A 815 16.26 -41.11 16.33
C LEU A 815 15.23 -40.39 17.21
N PRO A 816 14.12 -39.88 16.63
CA PRO A 816 13.05 -39.29 17.42
C PRO A 816 12.41 -40.29 18.40
N PRO A 817 12.04 -39.87 19.62
CA PRO A 817 11.57 -40.78 20.67
C PRO A 817 10.19 -41.40 20.41
N LYS A 818 9.35 -40.77 19.58
CA LYS A 818 7.98 -41.22 19.25
C LYS A 818 7.86 -41.83 17.86
N LEU A 819 8.98 -42.27 17.28
CA LEU A 819 9.01 -42.83 15.94
C LEU A 819 8.27 -44.18 15.86
N GLU A 820 7.29 -44.28 14.98
CA GLU A 820 6.51 -45.50 14.74
C GLU A 820 7.01 -46.29 13.52
N SER A 821 7.61 -45.61 12.55
CA SER A 821 8.12 -46.18 11.31
C SER A 821 9.51 -45.67 10.98
N LEU A 822 10.47 -46.59 10.81
CA LEU A 822 11.86 -46.29 10.45
C LEU A 822 12.24 -47.05 9.18
N GLY A 823 12.60 -46.33 8.14
CA GLY A 823 13.23 -46.85 6.93
C GLY A 823 14.67 -46.39 6.83
N ILE A 824 15.62 -47.32 6.73
CA ILE A 824 17.02 -47.01 6.42
C ILE A 824 17.46 -47.88 5.23
N SER A 825 17.85 -47.23 4.14
CA SER A 825 18.45 -47.91 3.00
C SER A 825 19.94 -47.60 2.94
N CYS A 826 20.76 -48.64 3.08
CA CYS A 826 22.21 -48.60 2.90
C CYS A 826 22.66 -49.58 1.82
N ARG A 827 21.83 -49.82 0.80
CA ARG A 827 22.20 -50.70 -0.32
C ARG A 827 23.47 -50.16 -0.97
N TRP A 828 24.41 -51.05 -1.27
CA TRP A 828 25.68 -50.74 -1.92
C TRP A 828 26.59 -49.76 -1.15
N CYS A 829 26.39 -49.59 0.15
CA CYS A 829 27.36 -48.94 1.03
C CYS A 829 28.46 -49.94 1.39
N THR A 830 29.73 -49.60 1.12
CA THR A 830 30.87 -50.54 1.28
C THR A 830 31.50 -50.54 2.66
N GLU A 831 31.30 -49.47 3.46
CA GLU A 831 31.97 -49.25 4.75
C GLU A 831 31.09 -49.62 5.97
N ILE A 832 30.02 -50.39 5.74
CA ILE A 832 29.07 -50.82 6.77
C ILE A 832 29.28 -52.31 7.06
N SER A 833 29.43 -52.65 8.35
CA SER A 833 29.57 -54.01 8.84
C SER A 833 28.41 -54.41 9.77
N HIS A 834 28.51 -55.57 10.43
CA HIS A 834 27.54 -55.97 11.46
C HIS A 834 27.51 -55.04 12.68
N ASP A 835 28.59 -54.26 12.91
CA ASP A 835 28.65 -53.26 13.98
C ASP A 835 27.59 -52.15 13.82
N PHE A 836 27.19 -51.83 12.59
CA PHE A 836 26.10 -50.90 12.31
C PHE A 836 24.81 -51.30 13.03
N LEU A 837 24.44 -52.58 12.94
CA LEU A 837 23.20 -53.09 13.56
C LEU A 837 23.34 -53.17 15.08
N ILE A 838 24.52 -53.53 15.59
CA ILE A 838 24.81 -53.56 17.03
C ILE A 838 24.65 -52.17 17.65
N GLN A 839 25.07 -51.13 16.94
CA GLN A 839 24.97 -49.74 17.40
C GLN A 839 23.56 -49.17 17.25
N LEU A 840 22.82 -49.55 16.21
CA LEU A 840 21.47 -49.05 15.95
C LEU A 840 20.43 -49.67 16.91
N ALA A 841 20.53 -50.97 17.19
CA ALA A 841 19.49 -51.71 17.91
C ALA A 841 19.13 -51.13 19.30
N PRO A 842 20.08 -50.70 20.16
CA PRO A 842 19.76 -50.12 21.47
C PRO A 842 19.04 -48.77 21.40
N ALA A 843 19.14 -48.06 20.27
CA ALA A 843 18.56 -46.74 20.09
C ALA A 843 17.17 -46.76 19.46
N LEU A 844 16.69 -47.93 19.00
CA LEU A 844 15.35 -48.05 18.43
C LEU A 844 14.30 -47.72 19.50
N PRO A 845 13.40 -46.76 19.23
CA PRO A 845 12.42 -46.35 20.23
C PRO A 845 11.37 -47.44 20.47
N ALA A 846 10.88 -47.54 21.70
CA ALA A 846 9.89 -48.56 22.10
C ALA A 846 8.53 -48.41 21.37
N THR A 847 8.30 -47.26 20.74
CA THR A 847 7.12 -46.94 19.93
C THR A 847 7.19 -47.47 18.50
N LEU A 848 8.35 -47.98 18.07
CA LEU A 848 8.58 -48.43 16.70
C LEU A 848 7.75 -49.68 16.38
N THR A 849 6.88 -49.58 15.38
CA THR A 849 6.03 -50.69 14.91
C THR A 849 6.44 -51.21 13.53
N ARG A 850 7.12 -50.38 12.73
CA ARG A 850 7.61 -50.72 11.40
C ARG A 850 9.09 -50.38 11.27
N LEU A 851 9.89 -51.38 10.92
CA LEU A 851 11.31 -51.23 10.64
C LEU A 851 11.59 -51.81 9.26
N SER A 852 12.15 -51.00 8.37
CA SER A 852 12.59 -51.40 7.03
C SER A 852 14.07 -51.10 6.87
N LEU A 853 14.91 -52.13 6.92
CA LEU A 853 16.35 -52.01 6.66
C LEU A 853 16.68 -52.65 5.32
N GLN A 854 17.36 -51.92 4.44
CA GLN A 854 17.80 -52.43 3.14
C GLN A 854 19.32 -52.37 3.04
N LEU A 855 20.00 -53.53 3.08
CA LEU A 855 21.46 -53.63 3.24
C LEU A 855 22.16 -54.38 2.06
N ASP A 856 21.50 -54.49 0.90
CA ASP A 856 22.01 -55.32 -0.22
C ASP A 856 23.40 -54.86 -0.72
N ARG A 857 24.37 -55.78 -0.78
CA ARG A 857 25.83 -55.57 -1.03
C ARG A 857 26.59 -54.70 -0.01
N ALA A 858 26.08 -54.51 1.20
CA ALA A 858 26.97 -54.23 2.33
C ALA A 858 27.84 -55.49 2.56
N ALA A 859 29.13 -55.33 2.84
CA ALA A 859 29.98 -56.45 3.21
C ALA A 859 29.60 -56.90 4.63
N ILE A 860 28.51 -57.66 4.76
CA ILE A 860 28.10 -58.30 6.01
C ILE A 860 29.09 -59.41 6.37
#